data_AF-A0A7V9HTK5-F1
#
_entry.id   AF-A0A7V9HTK5-F1
#
_cell.length_a   1.000
_cell.length_b   1.000
_cell.length_c   1.000
_cell.angle_alpha   90.00
_cell.angle_beta   90.00
_cell.angle_gamma   90.00
#
_symmetry.space_group_name_H-M   'P 1'
#
loop_
_entity.id
_entity.type
_entity.pdbx_description
1 polymer ?
#
loop_
_entity_poly.entity_id
_entity_poly.type
_entity_poly.pdbx_seq_one_letter_code
_entity_poly.pdbx_strand_id
1 'polypeptide(L)'
;MVFFSQKILRKLPGNWTFLIVTDREDLDDQIYKNFAGVGATTEPETQVRAQRGEHLKQLLQEDHRYVFTLIQKFRTDRGKAYPKLSDRSDIIVITDEAHRSQYDQLALNMRNALPNAAFIAFTGTPSMAGEERTKEVFGDYISVYNFKQSVDDHATVPLFYENRIPELQLVNEELNEDMARVIEEADLTEEQEEKLEREFAREYHLITRDDRLEKVAEDIVRHFAGRGFQGKAMVISIDKAAAVRMFDKVHKYWHKHQRELESKLSTCTEQERGDLESGIAIMRKTDMVVVVSQSQNEVEDLAEKGANIVPHRKRMLKEDLDTKFKDANDPLRLVFVCAMWITGFDVPSCSTIYLDKPMRNHTLMQTIARANRVFQNKVNGLIVDYVGVFRNLQKALAIYGTGSGGGLKPGETPVRDKQELVGLLRSAIGAAEEFCSERWVDLPAIRDAAGFTRVKLLDDAVEAIVENDESKEQYRSLTNNVTRLYKAILPDPLANEFGQINLLLSAIQDKIQALAPVPDISDVLAKVEDLLDESIASEGYVIHETDRVVDLSKIDFDSLQKQFAKGRKHTEVERLRNALAAKLAEMVLMNRTRMDYLEHFQEMIDEYNSGAVNVEVMFERLVKFTKELNAEEQRTIAEELTEEELALFDLLTKPEIELARKERNQVKKVARELLGTLKREKLVLDWRSKQQSRAAVRLAIEETLDLLPRAFPKQLYAEKCDLVYQHVFDSYFGSERSIYSHAA
;
A
#
# COMPACT_ATOMS: atom_id res chain seq x y z
N MET A 1 1.09 -23.33 2.78
CA MET A 1 0.92 -24.48 3.70
C MET A 1 -0.55 -24.81 3.94
N VAL A 2 -1.35 -23.89 4.50
CA VAL A 2 -2.80 -24.07 4.78
C VAL A 2 -3.57 -24.68 3.60
N PHE A 3 -3.47 -24.08 2.40
CA PHE A 3 -4.24 -24.57 1.25
C PHE A 3 -3.86 -25.98 0.82
N PHE A 4 -2.58 -26.33 0.94
CA PHE A 4 -2.11 -27.68 0.63
C PHE A 4 -2.68 -28.70 1.61
N SER A 5 -2.57 -28.46 2.91
CA SER A 5 -3.08 -29.39 3.93
C SER A 5 -4.60 -29.56 3.86
N GLN A 6 -5.34 -28.45 3.67
CA GLN A 6 -6.79 -28.49 3.51
C GLN A 6 -7.22 -29.23 2.24
N LYS A 7 -6.47 -29.11 1.14
CA LYS A 7 -6.75 -29.86 -0.10
C LYS A 7 -6.57 -31.36 0.12
N ILE A 8 -5.52 -31.78 0.83
CA ILE A 8 -5.28 -33.19 1.16
C ILE A 8 -6.42 -33.74 2.02
N LEU A 9 -6.77 -33.06 3.12
CA LEU A 9 -7.90 -33.46 4.00
C LEU A 9 -9.23 -33.59 3.25
N ARG A 10 -9.44 -32.79 2.19
CA ARG A 10 -10.67 -32.82 1.38
C ARG A 10 -10.66 -33.88 0.27
N LYS A 11 -9.49 -34.28 -0.24
CA LYS A 11 -9.38 -35.09 -1.46
C LYS A 11 -8.85 -36.50 -1.22
N LEU A 12 -8.08 -36.71 -0.16
CA LEU A 12 -7.51 -38.01 0.18
C LEU A 12 -8.13 -38.53 1.48
N PRO A 13 -8.72 -39.74 1.48
CA PRO A 13 -9.18 -40.36 2.71
C PRO A 13 -7.98 -40.74 3.60
N GLY A 14 -8.11 -40.60 4.92
CA GLY A 14 -7.07 -40.96 5.89
C GLY A 14 -7.05 -40.03 7.11
N ASN A 15 -6.35 -40.47 8.16
CA ASN A 15 -6.16 -39.71 9.40
C ASN A 15 -4.88 -38.87 9.32
N TRP A 16 -4.86 -37.95 8.35
CA TRP A 16 -3.68 -37.15 8.04
C TRP A 16 -3.34 -36.18 9.18
N THR A 17 -2.09 -36.24 9.64
CA THR A 17 -1.51 -35.26 10.58
C THR A 17 -0.45 -34.44 9.87
N PHE A 18 -0.57 -33.12 9.91
CA PHE A 18 0.41 -32.18 9.35
C PHE A 18 1.30 -31.64 10.47
N LEU A 19 2.57 -32.06 10.47
CA LEU A 19 3.57 -31.56 11.41
C LEU A 19 4.28 -30.34 10.80
N ILE A 20 3.93 -29.15 11.28
CA ILE A 20 4.52 -27.89 10.85
C ILE A 20 5.78 -27.63 11.69
N VAL A 21 6.91 -27.50 11.02
CA VAL A 21 8.24 -27.35 11.63
C VAL A 21 8.87 -26.03 11.22
N THR A 22 9.29 -25.26 12.21
CA THR A 22 9.89 -23.94 12.05
C THR A 22 11.23 -23.85 12.79
N ASP A 23 12.04 -22.83 12.49
CA ASP A 23 13.35 -22.63 13.10
C ASP A 23 13.35 -21.69 14.30
N ARG A 24 12.27 -20.94 14.55
CA ARG A 24 12.17 -19.92 15.59
C ARG A 24 10.73 -19.68 16.05
N GLU A 25 10.59 -19.17 17.28
CA GLU A 25 9.30 -18.92 17.93
C GLU A 25 8.43 -17.91 17.17
N ASP A 26 8.98 -16.77 16.73
CA ASP A 26 8.21 -15.73 16.04
C ASP A 26 7.56 -16.22 14.72
N LEU A 27 8.28 -17.06 13.98
CA LEU A 27 7.79 -17.65 12.73
C LEU A 27 6.71 -18.70 13.02
N ASP A 28 6.94 -19.52 14.04
CA ASP A 28 5.97 -20.51 14.52
C ASP A 28 4.67 -19.85 14.97
N ASP A 29 4.76 -18.74 15.72
CA ASP A 29 3.64 -17.89 16.13
C ASP A 29 2.85 -17.38 14.93
N GLN A 30 3.56 -16.82 13.94
CA GLN A 30 2.95 -16.26 12.74
C GLN A 30 2.22 -17.35 11.93
N ILE A 31 2.86 -18.50 11.73
CA ILE A 31 2.24 -19.59 10.98
C ILE A 31 1.04 -20.15 11.75
N TYR A 32 1.15 -20.37 13.06
CA TYR A 32 0.02 -20.80 13.87
C TYR A 32 -1.16 -19.82 13.76
N LYS A 33 -0.92 -18.51 13.94
CA LYS A 33 -1.95 -17.47 13.80
C LYS A 33 -2.61 -17.48 12.42
N ASN A 34 -1.86 -17.76 11.35
CA ASN A 34 -2.42 -17.90 10.01
C ASN A 34 -3.35 -19.11 9.88
N PHE A 35 -2.98 -20.27 10.46
CA PHE A 35 -3.84 -21.45 10.47
C PHE A 35 -5.10 -21.26 11.33
N ALA A 36 -4.97 -20.59 12.48
CA ALA A 36 -6.09 -20.28 13.36
C ALA A 36 -7.03 -19.24 12.73
N GLY A 37 -6.49 -18.17 12.16
CA GLY A 37 -7.25 -17.06 11.58
C GLY A 37 -8.14 -17.47 10.41
N VAL A 38 -7.75 -18.50 9.66
CA VAL A 38 -8.56 -19.08 8.57
C VAL A 38 -9.45 -20.25 9.02
N GLY A 39 -9.48 -20.55 10.32
CA GLY A 39 -10.26 -21.65 10.90
C GLY A 39 -9.77 -23.05 10.53
N ALA A 40 -8.50 -23.20 10.11
CA ALA A 40 -7.94 -24.51 9.81
C ALA A 40 -7.68 -25.33 11.08
N THR A 41 -7.25 -24.67 12.16
CA THR A 41 -7.09 -25.28 13.50
C THR A 41 -8.31 -24.95 14.35
N THR A 42 -9.09 -25.97 14.71
CA THR A 42 -10.25 -25.83 15.62
C THR A 42 -9.90 -26.10 17.08
N GLU A 43 -8.68 -26.58 17.32
CA GLU A 43 -8.18 -26.98 18.63
C GLU A 43 -7.41 -25.82 19.29
N PRO A 44 -7.42 -25.72 20.63
CA PRO A 44 -6.66 -24.70 21.35
C PRO A 44 -5.15 -24.81 21.08
N GLU A 45 -4.46 -23.67 21.03
CA GLU A 45 -3.01 -23.60 20.78
C GLU A 45 -2.20 -24.55 21.68
N THR A 46 -2.56 -24.58 22.96
CA THR A 46 -1.89 -25.39 23.99
C THR A 46 -1.95 -26.89 23.73
N GLN A 47 -2.88 -27.35 22.91
CA GLN A 47 -3.09 -28.76 22.56
C GLN A 47 -2.46 -29.15 21.23
N VAL A 48 -2.04 -28.19 20.40
CA VAL A 48 -1.44 -28.49 19.08
C VAL A 48 0.00 -28.04 18.97
N ARG A 49 0.51 -27.30 19.96
CA ARG A 49 1.86 -26.74 19.95
C ARG A 49 2.77 -27.48 20.92
N ALA A 50 3.77 -28.17 20.37
CA ALA A 50 4.72 -28.94 21.17
C ALA A 50 5.55 -28.00 22.05
N GLN A 51 5.69 -28.35 23.33
CA GLN A 51 6.48 -27.57 24.29
C GLN A 51 7.89 -28.13 24.46
N ARG A 52 8.02 -29.47 24.39
CA ARG A 52 9.27 -30.22 24.53
C ARG A 52 9.20 -31.48 23.66
N GLY A 53 10.33 -32.17 23.45
CA GLY A 53 10.37 -33.40 22.65
C GLY A 53 9.42 -34.50 23.14
N GLU A 54 9.25 -34.67 24.45
CA GLU A 54 8.29 -35.63 25.01
C GLU A 54 6.83 -35.25 24.71
N HIS A 55 6.49 -33.96 24.80
CA HIS A 55 5.16 -33.48 24.42
C HIS A 55 4.91 -33.68 22.93
N LEU A 56 5.91 -33.43 22.07
CA LEU A 56 5.80 -33.72 20.64
C LEU A 56 5.51 -35.21 20.38
N LYS A 57 6.15 -36.11 21.14
CA LYS A 57 5.88 -37.55 21.04
C LYS A 57 4.41 -37.87 21.34
N GLN A 58 3.88 -37.28 22.41
CA GLN A 58 2.49 -37.45 22.82
C GLN A 58 1.54 -36.95 21.73
N LEU A 59 1.72 -35.71 21.25
CA LEU A 59 0.87 -35.13 20.20
C LEU A 59 0.85 -35.96 18.92
N LEU A 60 1.95 -36.60 18.55
CA LEU A 60 2.01 -37.45 17.35
C LEU A 60 1.34 -38.82 17.53
N GLN A 61 1.04 -39.22 18.77
CA GLN A 61 0.26 -40.42 19.11
C GLN A 61 -1.24 -40.14 19.24
N GLU A 62 -1.60 -38.89 19.51
CA GLU A 62 -2.98 -38.40 19.60
C GLU A 62 -3.56 -38.05 18.21
N ASP A 63 -4.88 -37.82 18.15
CA ASP A 63 -5.60 -37.52 16.89
C ASP A 63 -5.66 -36.01 16.63
N HIS A 64 -4.53 -35.44 16.24
CA HIS A 64 -4.42 -34.04 15.83
C HIS A 64 -4.26 -33.92 14.32
N ARG A 65 -5.01 -32.98 13.73
CA ARG A 65 -4.85 -32.64 12.31
C ARG A 65 -3.59 -31.81 12.06
N TYR A 66 -3.26 -30.93 12.99
CA TYR A 66 -2.14 -30.00 12.88
C TYR A 66 -1.33 -30.04 14.16
N VAL A 67 -0.01 -30.14 14.04
CA VAL A 67 0.94 -30.07 15.16
C VAL A 67 2.03 -29.07 14.81
N PHE A 68 2.32 -28.13 15.69
CA PHE A 68 3.33 -27.08 15.50
C PHE A 68 4.54 -27.33 16.41
N THR A 69 5.74 -27.22 15.85
CA THR A 69 6.97 -27.41 16.62
C THR A 69 8.17 -26.66 16.04
N LEU A 70 9.12 -26.42 16.93
CA LEU A 70 10.45 -25.92 16.58
C LEU A 70 11.38 -27.10 16.27
N ILE A 71 12.27 -26.93 15.30
CA ILE A 71 13.26 -27.94 14.91
C ILE A 71 14.22 -28.30 16.05
N GLN A 72 14.49 -27.38 16.98
CA GLN A 72 15.37 -27.56 18.12
C GLN A 72 14.88 -28.67 19.06
N LYS A 73 13.59 -29.04 19.01
CA LYS A 73 13.03 -30.15 19.81
C LYS A 73 13.52 -31.53 19.34
N PHE A 74 14.18 -31.60 18.17
CA PHE A 74 14.85 -32.79 17.64
C PHE A 74 16.34 -32.90 18.03
N ARG A 75 16.82 -32.06 18.98
CA ARG A 75 18.20 -32.13 19.47
C ARG A 75 18.42 -33.37 20.34
N THR A 76 19.57 -34.03 20.17
CA THR A 76 20.04 -35.15 21.03
C THR A 76 21.35 -34.82 21.74
N ASP A 77 21.65 -35.52 22.82
CA ASP A 77 23.01 -35.59 23.38
C ASP A 77 23.98 -36.15 22.34
N ARG A 78 25.22 -35.63 22.31
CA ARG A 78 26.28 -36.11 21.41
C ARG A 78 26.44 -37.64 21.53
N GLY A 79 26.28 -38.33 20.40
CA GLY A 79 26.48 -39.79 20.28
C GLY A 79 25.24 -40.65 20.53
N LYS A 80 24.07 -40.07 20.87
CA LYS A 80 22.80 -40.82 20.97
C LYS A 80 21.91 -40.57 19.75
N ALA A 81 21.32 -41.64 19.21
CA ALA A 81 20.29 -41.54 18.19
C ALA A 81 19.00 -40.94 18.79
N TYR A 82 18.31 -40.09 18.04
CA TYR A 82 17.01 -39.54 18.47
C TYR A 82 15.97 -40.67 18.48
N PRO A 83 15.15 -40.81 19.54
CA PRO A 83 14.17 -41.90 19.63
C PRO A 83 13.10 -41.80 18.54
N LYS A 84 12.64 -42.96 18.04
CA LYS A 84 11.45 -43.01 17.18
C LYS A 84 10.25 -42.42 17.91
N LEU A 85 9.60 -41.42 17.30
CA LEU A 85 8.40 -40.77 17.85
C LEU A 85 7.13 -41.45 17.36
N SER A 86 7.05 -41.77 16.06
CA SER A 86 5.89 -42.43 15.45
C SER A 86 6.33 -43.25 14.23
N ASP A 87 5.60 -44.32 13.91
CA ASP A 87 5.73 -45.11 12.68
C ASP A 87 4.54 -44.97 11.72
N ARG A 88 3.63 -44.05 12.02
CA ARG A 88 2.51 -43.70 11.15
C ARG A 88 3.00 -43.20 9.78
N SER A 89 2.33 -43.67 8.72
CA SER A 89 2.58 -43.26 7.34
C SER A 89 1.67 -42.12 6.86
N ASP A 90 0.71 -41.71 7.69
CA ASP A 90 -0.24 -40.62 7.43
C ASP A 90 0.21 -39.28 8.06
N ILE A 91 1.50 -39.15 8.37
CA ILE A 91 2.11 -37.90 8.82
C ILE A 91 2.80 -37.20 7.65
N ILE A 92 2.49 -35.93 7.45
CA ILE A 92 3.17 -35.05 6.49
C ILE A 92 3.91 -33.96 7.26
N VAL A 93 5.23 -33.99 7.22
CA VAL A 93 6.09 -32.96 7.79
C VAL A 93 6.24 -31.82 6.79
N ILE A 94 5.90 -30.60 7.22
CA ILE A 94 6.05 -29.39 6.43
C ILE A 94 7.05 -28.49 7.16
N THR A 95 8.22 -28.28 6.55
CA THR A 95 9.29 -27.46 7.12
C THR A 95 9.35 -26.10 6.43
N ASP A 96 9.45 -25.02 7.20
CA ASP A 96 9.75 -23.68 6.68
C ASP A 96 11.22 -23.30 6.93
N GLU A 97 11.83 -22.57 5.99
CA GLU A 97 13.25 -22.13 6.03
C GLU A 97 14.27 -23.29 6.21
N ALA A 98 14.09 -24.38 5.44
CA ALA A 98 14.81 -25.65 5.62
C ALA A 98 16.28 -25.71 5.13
N HIS A 99 17.09 -24.66 5.33
CA HIS A 99 18.41 -24.51 4.67
C HIS A 99 19.57 -24.02 5.55
N ARG A 100 19.46 -24.00 6.87
CA ARG A 100 20.58 -23.61 7.77
C ARG A 100 21.57 -24.76 8.01
N SER A 101 22.86 -24.48 8.22
CA SER A 101 23.88 -25.51 8.50
C SER A 101 23.61 -26.31 9.78
N GLN A 102 22.98 -25.68 10.78
CA GLN A 102 22.53 -26.35 12.01
C GLN A 102 21.34 -27.29 11.80
N TYR A 103 20.67 -27.22 10.64
CA TYR A 103 19.50 -28.02 10.31
C TYR A 103 19.87 -29.46 9.94
N ASP A 104 21.07 -29.73 9.40
CA ASP A 104 21.44 -31.05 8.87
C ASP A 104 21.29 -32.18 9.91
N GLN A 105 21.82 -32.00 11.12
CA GLN A 105 21.74 -33.01 12.17
C GLN A 105 20.32 -33.14 12.74
N LEU A 106 19.60 -32.02 12.87
CA LEU A 106 18.25 -32.01 13.41
C LEU A 106 17.23 -32.59 12.41
N ALA A 107 17.41 -32.33 11.12
CA ALA A 107 16.62 -32.90 10.04
C ALA A 107 16.84 -34.40 9.93
N LEU A 108 18.08 -34.87 10.07
CA LEU A 108 18.38 -36.30 10.15
C LEU A 108 17.68 -36.95 11.36
N ASN A 109 17.76 -36.30 12.53
CA ASN A 109 17.06 -36.77 13.73
C ASN A 109 15.54 -36.81 13.55
N MET A 110 14.96 -35.80 12.90
CA MET A 110 13.54 -35.73 12.58
C MET A 110 13.10 -36.87 11.63
N ARG A 111 13.92 -37.21 10.63
CA ARG A 111 13.68 -38.37 9.76
C ARG A 111 13.76 -39.69 10.51
N ASN A 112 14.78 -39.87 11.35
CA ASN A 112 14.90 -41.06 12.19
C ASN A 112 13.73 -41.19 13.17
N ALA A 113 13.20 -40.06 13.66
CA ALA A 113 12.03 -39.99 14.52
C ALA A 113 10.72 -40.40 13.82
N LEU A 114 10.61 -40.14 12.52
CA LEU A 114 9.41 -40.29 11.69
C LEU A 114 9.73 -41.01 10.37
N PRO A 115 10.13 -42.29 10.41
CA PRO A 115 10.69 -43.01 9.26
C PRO A 115 9.72 -43.20 8.09
N ASN A 116 8.40 -43.21 8.36
CA ASN A 116 7.36 -43.45 7.36
C ASN A 116 6.61 -42.16 6.94
N ALA A 117 6.99 -41.00 7.47
CA ALA A 117 6.33 -39.74 7.14
C ALA A 117 6.78 -39.19 5.78
N ALA A 118 5.91 -38.42 5.12
CA ALA A 118 6.27 -37.64 3.95
C ALA A 118 6.84 -36.27 4.37
N PHE A 119 7.80 -35.74 3.62
CA PHE A 119 8.49 -34.48 3.94
C PHE A 119 8.35 -33.49 2.79
N ILE A 120 7.96 -32.25 3.11
CA ILE A 120 7.89 -31.13 2.19
C ILE A 120 8.58 -29.93 2.86
N ALA A 121 9.45 -29.25 2.12
CA ALA A 121 10.13 -28.06 2.59
C ALA A 121 9.74 -26.84 1.76
N PHE A 122 9.66 -25.69 2.43
CA PHE A 122 9.58 -24.37 1.83
C PHE A 122 10.88 -23.62 2.17
N THR A 123 11.43 -22.92 1.20
CA THR A 123 12.61 -22.07 1.40
C THR A 123 12.53 -20.86 0.49
N GLY A 124 12.78 -19.67 1.04
CA GLY A 124 12.96 -18.45 0.25
C GLY A 124 14.36 -18.33 -0.36
N THR A 125 15.33 -19.12 0.10
CA THR A 125 16.73 -19.06 -0.32
C THR A 125 17.33 -20.46 -0.41
N PRO A 126 17.09 -21.21 -1.50
CA PRO A 126 17.72 -22.51 -1.70
C PRO A 126 19.26 -22.38 -1.73
N SER A 127 19.97 -23.05 -0.82
CA SER A 127 21.44 -23.04 -0.79
C SER A 127 22.02 -23.84 -1.98
N MET A 128 22.90 -23.22 -2.78
CA MET A 128 23.74 -23.92 -3.77
C MET A 128 24.89 -24.70 -3.11
N ALA A 129 25.48 -24.15 -2.04
CA ALA A 129 26.50 -24.81 -1.23
C ALA A 129 25.82 -25.73 -0.20
N GLY A 130 25.31 -26.86 -0.68
CA GLY A 130 24.46 -27.76 0.11
C GLY A 130 23.23 -28.27 -0.65
N GLU A 131 23.06 -27.87 -1.92
CA GLU A 131 21.95 -28.30 -2.77
C GLU A 131 21.87 -29.83 -2.87
N GLU A 132 23.03 -30.52 -2.87
CA GLU A 132 23.10 -31.99 -2.79
C GLU A 132 22.47 -32.52 -1.51
N ARG A 133 22.76 -31.91 -0.34
CA ARG A 133 22.21 -32.32 0.95
C ARG A 133 20.72 -32.00 1.09
N THR A 134 20.27 -30.83 0.65
CA THR A 134 18.83 -30.50 0.70
C THR A 134 18.04 -31.40 -0.25
N LYS A 135 18.59 -31.75 -1.44
CA LYS A 135 17.98 -32.75 -2.35
C LYS A 135 18.05 -34.16 -1.79
N GLU A 136 19.11 -34.55 -1.09
CA GLU A 136 19.17 -35.81 -0.32
C GLU A 136 18.10 -35.84 0.78
N VAL A 137 17.81 -34.67 1.40
CA VAL A 137 16.85 -34.56 2.51
C VAL A 137 15.40 -34.36 2.06
N PHE A 138 15.10 -33.77 0.91
CA PHE A 138 13.70 -33.47 0.50
C PHE A 138 13.35 -33.91 -0.93
N GLY A 139 14.32 -34.33 -1.73
CA GLY A 139 14.14 -34.65 -3.14
C GLY A 139 14.22 -33.43 -4.05
N ASP A 140 13.79 -33.59 -5.30
CA ASP A 140 13.80 -32.53 -6.31
C ASP A 140 12.77 -31.43 -6.03
N TYR A 141 13.01 -30.24 -6.58
CA TYR A 141 12.06 -29.13 -6.50
C TYR A 141 10.74 -29.49 -7.18
N ILE A 142 9.64 -29.41 -6.41
CA ILE A 142 8.27 -29.63 -6.92
C ILE A 142 7.77 -28.39 -7.68
N SER A 143 8.12 -27.19 -7.21
CA SER A 143 7.75 -25.91 -7.80
C SER A 143 8.75 -24.83 -7.39
N VAL A 144 9.04 -23.89 -8.29
CA VAL A 144 9.91 -22.74 -8.04
C VAL A 144 9.15 -21.47 -8.43
N TYR A 145 8.96 -20.59 -7.46
CA TYR A 145 8.45 -19.23 -7.68
C TYR A 145 9.60 -18.25 -7.40
N ASN A 146 10.18 -17.71 -8.46
CA ASN A 146 11.44 -16.96 -8.34
C ASN A 146 11.20 -15.45 -8.12
N PHE A 147 12.29 -14.77 -7.77
CA PHE A 147 12.27 -13.34 -7.47
C PHE A 147 11.76 -12.48 -8.64
N LYS A 148 12.12 -12.80 -9.89
CA LYS A 148 11.68 -12.05 -11.06
C LYS A 148 10.18 -12.20 -11.28
N GLN A 149 9.66 -13.43 -11.22
CA GLN A 149 8.22 -13.70 -11.31
C GLN A 149 7.45 -12.91 -10.24
N SER A 150 7.95 -12.86 -9.01
CA SER A 150 7.34 -12.07 -7.93
C SER A 150 7.26 -10.57 -8.23
N VAL A 151 8.23 -10.01 -8.95
CA VAL A 151 8.21 -8.60 -9.39
C VAL A 151 7.27 -8.42 -10.59
N ASP A 152 7.34 -9.31 -11.58
CA ASP A 152 6.48 -9.28 -12.78
C ASP A 152 4.99 -9.42 -12.41
N ASP A 153 4.68 -10.27 -11.43
CA ASP A 153 3.33 -10.48 -10.90
C ASP A 153 2.90 -9.39 -9.90
N HIS A 154 3.75 -8.41 -9.62
CA HIS A 154 3.50 -7.33 -8.65
C HIS A 154 3.23 -7.83 -7.22
N ALA A 155 3.63 -9.06 -6.89
CA ALA A 155 3.62 -9.58 -5.52
C ALA A 155 4.68 -8.87 -4.64
N THR A 156 5.71 -8.30 -5.28
CA THR A 156 6.81 -7.56 -4.66
C THR A 156 7.25 -6.38 -5.56
N VAL A 157 7.90 -5.35 -5.00
CA VAL A 157 8.32 -4.12 -5.72
C VAL A 157 9.81 -4.11 -6.09
N PRO A 158 10.21 -3.75 -7.31
CA PRO A 158 11.61 -3.88 -7.76
C PRO A 158 12.64 -3.30 -6.76
N LEU A 159 13.79 -3.98 -6.63
CA LEU A 159 14.90 -3.51 -5.80
C LEU A 159 15.93 -2.77 -6.65
N PHE A 160 16.31 -1.58 -6.21
CA PHE A 160 17.41 -0.81 -6.79
C PHE A 160 18.58 -0.74 -5.84
N TYR A 161 19.77 -0.78 -6.42
CA TYR A 161 21.02 -0.80 -5.68
C TYR A 161 21.81 0.50 -5.93
N GLU A 162 22.35 1.06 -4.85
CA GLU A 162 23.21 2.23 -4.85
C GLU A 162 24.54 1.92 -4.19
N ASN A 163 25.63 2.02 -4.96
CA ASN A 163 26.97 1.94 -4.43
C ASN A 163 27.40 3.30 -3.86
N ARG A 164 27.68 3.37 -2.56
CA ARG A 164 28.13 4.59 -1.86
C ARG A 164 29.39 4.37 -1.04
N ILE A 165 30.26 3.45 -1.47
CA ILE A 165 31.54 3.20 -0.81
C ILE A 165 32.36 4.51 -0.76
N PRO A 166 32.80 4.96 0.44
CA PRO A 166 33.66 6.14 0.54
C PRO A 166 34.98 5.96 -0.22
N GLU A 167 35.45 7.00 -0.93
CA GLU A 167 36.64 6.98 -1.81
C GLU A 167 37.93 6.42 -1.18
N LEU A 168 38.03 6.40 0.16
CA LEU A 168 39.19 5.93 0.92
C LEU A 168 39.34 4.39 0.98
N GLN A 169 38.48 3.59 0.33
CA GLN A 169 38.37 2.14 0.52
C GLN A 169 38.46 1.23 -0.73
N LEU A 170 38.94 1.72 -1.88
CA LEU A 170 39.20 0.86 -3.04
C LEU A 170 40.61 0.24 -2.97
N VAL A 171 40.83 -0.79 -2.15
CA VAL A 171 42.16 -1.46 -2.13
C VAL A 171 42.10 -2.98 -2.24
N ASN A 172 41.03 -3.69 -1.84
CA ASN A 172 41.00 -5.14 -2.03
C ASN A 172 39.60 -5.79 -1.96
N GLU A 173 39.03 -6.15 -3.11
CA GLU A 173 37.68 -6.75 -3.21
C GLU A 173 37.64 -8.23 -2.75
N GLU A 174 38.75 -8.96 -2.83
CA GLU A 174 38.83 -10.38 -2.45
C GLU A 174 38.70 -10.61 -0.93
N LEU A 175 39.07 -9.63 -0.11
CA LEU A 175 39.01 -9.73 1.36
C LEU A 175 37.60 -9.56 1.93
N ASN A 176 36.74 -8.77 1.27
CA ASN A 176 35.32 -8.67 1.63
C ASN A 176 34.60 -10.02 1.44
N GLU A 177 35.06 -10.82 0.47
CA GLU A 177 34.53 -12.15 0.18
C GLU A 177 34.85 -13.17 1.29
N ASP A 178 36.06 -13.14 1.81
CA ASP A 178 36.50 -14.04 2.90
C ASP A 178 35.84 -13.68 4.23
N MET A 179 35.78 -12.38 4.56
CA MET A 179 35.11 -11.92 5.78
C MET A 179 33.62 -12.24 5.76
N ALA A 180 32.95 -12.05 4.61
CA ALA A 180 31.54 -12.41 4.47
C ALA A 180 31.31 -13.93 4.58
N ARG A 181 32.26 -14.78 4.18
CA ARG A 181 32.17 -16.24 4.38
C ARG A 181 32.21 -16.61 5.85
N VAL A 182 33.13 -16.03 6.62
CA VAL A 182 33.23 -16.29 8.06
C VAL A 182 32.01 -15.77 8.81
N ILE A 183 31.47 -14.60 8.42
CA ILE A 183 30.20 -14.08 8.96
C ILE A 183 29.03 -15.03 8.66
N GLU A 184 28.96 -15.59 7.44
CA GLU A 184 27.89 -16.51 7.03
C GLU A 184 27.98 -17.86 7.75
N GLU A 185 29.18 -18.45 7.87
CA GLU A 185 29.41 -19.72 8.57
C GLU A 185 29.17 -19.62 10.08
N ALA A 186 29.31 -18.41 10.65
CA ALA A 186 29.22 -18.22 12.08
C ALA A 186 27.79 -18.29 12.64
N ASP A 187 26.72 -17.97 11.89
CA ASP A 187 25.34 -17.77 12.43
C ASP A 187 25.39 -17.09 13.83
N LEU A 188 26.14 -15.98 13.85
CA LEU A 188 26.75 -15.21 14.93
C LEU A 188 26.30 -15.52 16.37
N THR A 189 27.11 -16.33 17.08
CA THR A 189 27.27 -16.25 18.54
C THR A 189 28.38 -15.25 18.92
N GLU A 190 28.38 -14.76 20.16
CA GLU A 190 29.37 -13.80 20.67
C GLU A 190 30.82 -14.28 20.57
N GLU A 191 31.07 -15.58 20.84
CA GLU A 191 32.40 -16.18 20.72
C GLU A 191 32.94 -16.13 19.27
N GLN A 192 32.04 -16.03 18.28
CA GLN A 192 32.39 -15.99 16.86
C GLN A 192 32.56 -14.56 16.33
N GLU A 193 31.88 -13.56 16.92
CA GLU A 193 32.16 -12.15 16.64
C GLU A 193 33.60 -11.79 17.06
N GLU A 194 34.04 -12.25 18.23
CA GLU A 194 35.43 -12.10 18.66
C GLU A 194 36.42 -12.81 17.74
N LYS A 195 36.05 -14.00 17.25
CA LYS A 195 36.90 -14.75 16.31
C LYS A 195 37.08 -14.00 14.99
N LEU A 196 36.00 -13.41 14.47
CA LEU A 196 36.02 -12.59 13.26
C LEU A 196 36.93 -11.36 13.45
N GLU A 197 36.82 -10.67 14.58
CA GLU A 197 37.68 -9.52 14.91
C GLU A 197 39.17 -9.91 14.97
N ARG A 198 39.49 -11.09 15.50
CA ARG A 198 40.86 -11.60 15.57
C ARG A 198 41.41 -12.03 14.19
N GLU A 199 40.62 -12.74 13.39
CA GLU A 199 41.05 -13.26 12.09
C GLU A 199 41.16 -12.16 11.01
N PHE A 200 40.30 -11.12 11.07
CA PHE A 200 40.22 -10.03 10.08
C PHE A 200 40.42 -8.64 10.71
N ALA A 201 41.37 -8.51 11.63
CA ALA A 201 41.58 -7.29 12.41
C ALA A 201 41.79 -6.03 11.57
N ARG A 202 42.47 -6.14 10.42
CA ARG A 202 42.74 -5.00 9.53
C ARG A 202 41.48 -4.50 8.84
N GLU A 203 40.68 -5.41 8.31
CA GLU A 203 39.45 -5.14 7.56
C GLU A 203 38.35 -4.66 8.49
N TYR A 204 38.21 -5.29 9.66
CA TYR A 204 37.33 -4.83 10.72
C TYR A 204 37.68 -3.39 11.14
N HIS A 205 38.96 -3.07 11.32
CA HIS A 205 39.41 -1.70 11.65
C HIS A 205 39.11 -0.69 10.54
N LEU A 206 39.15 -1.10 9.27
CA LEU A 206 38.81 -0.23 8.14
C LEU A 206 37.31 0.09 8.10
N ILE A 207 36.44 -0.88 8.35
CA ILE A 207 34.97 -0.68 8.36
C ILE A 207 34.55 0.15 9.57
N THR A 208 35.13 -0.12 10.74
CA THR A 208 34.78 0.53 12.01
C THR A 208 35.53 1.84 12.27
N ARG A 209 36.33 2.31 11.30
CA ARG A 209 37.14 3.54 11.42
C ARG A 209 36.26 4.77 11.63
N ASP A 210 36.60 5.60 12.61
CA ASP A 210 35.69 6.65 13.08
C ASP A 210 35.36 7.70 12.00
N ASP A 211 36.36 8.14 11.25
CA ASP A 211 36.26 9.07 10.13
C ASP A 211 35.46 8.51 8.95
N ARG A 212 35.43 7.17 8.77
CA ARG A 212 34.52 6.52 7.82
C ARG A 212 33.09 6.55 8.34
N LEU A 213 32.86 6.14 9.58
CA LEU A 213 31.51 6.10 10.16
C LEU A 213 30.89 7.51 10.22
N GLU A 214 31.67 8.57 10.42
CA GLU A 214 31.19 9.96 10.31
C GLU A 214 30.67 10.29 8.91
N LYS A 215 31.42 9.93 7.85
CA LYS A 215 30.98 10.14 6.45
C LYS A 215 29.74 9.32 6.11
N VAL A 216 29.70 8.05 6.54
CA VAL A 216 28.54 7.17 6.34
C VAL A 216 27.31 7.72 7.06
N ALA A 217 27.46 8.16 8.31
CA ALA A 217 26.36 8.75 9.07
C ALA A 217 25.81 10.03 8.42
N GLU A 218 26.69 10.93 7.96
CA GLU A 218 26.28 12.15 7.25
C GLU A 218 25.52 11.82 5.96
N ASP A 219 25.97 10.81 5.21
CA ASP A 219 25.29 10.35 4.01
C ASP A 219 23.94 9.69 4.31
N ILE A 220 23.84 8.83 5.35
CA ILE A 220 22.58 8.21 5.77
C ILE A 220 21.53 9.29 6.08
N VAL A 221 21.90 10.34 6.81
CA VAL A 221 20.98 11.44 7.14
C VAL A 221 20.48 12.13 5.87
N ARG A 222 21.40 12.55 5.01
CA ARG A 222 21.09 13.24 3.74
C ARG A 222 20.24 12.36 2.83
N HIS A 223 20.62 11.09 2.68
CA HIS A 223 19.90 10.14 1.86
C HIS A 223 18.51 9.92 2.43
N PHE A 224 18.40 9.53 3.71
CA PHE A 224 17.12 9.22 4.34
C PHE A 224 16.11 10.35 4.22
N ALA A 225 16.55 11.59 4.50
CA ALA A 225 15.71 12.78 4.42
C ALA A 225 15.26 13.10 2.99
N GLY A 226 16.10 12.88 1.97
CA GLY A 226 15.79 13.23 0.58
C GLY A 226 15.03 12.17 -0.22
N ARG A 227 14.72 10.99 0.33
CA ARG A 227 14.07 9.90 -0.42
C ARG A 227 12.69 10.30 -0.93
N GLY A 228 12.32 9.79 -2.10
CA GLY A 228 10.99 10.05 -2.68
C GLY A 228 9.84 9.39 -1.90
N PHE A 229 10.08 8.20 -1.31
CA PHE A 229 9.15 7.54 -0.40
C PHE A 229 9.70 7.56 1.03
N GLN A 230 8.97 8.23 1.93
CA GLN A 230 9.35 8.43 3.33
C GLN A 230 8.93 7.25 4.22
N GLY A 231 9.28 6.04 3.81
CA GLY A 231 9.05 4.82 4.57
C GLY A 231 10.13 4.55 5.62
N LYS A 232 9.98 3.44 6.34
CA LYS A 232 10.96 3.02 7.35
C LYS A 232 12.25 2.51 6.71
N ALA A 233 13.34 2.54 7.46
CA ALA A 233 14.63 2.03 7.02
C ALA A 233 15.40 1.31 8.13
N MET A 234 16.32 0.44 7.72
CA MET A 234 17.20 -0.31 8.62
C MET A 234 18.66 -0.07 8.25
N VAL A 235 19.51 0.14 9.24
CA VAL A 235 20.96 0.26 9.12
C VAL A 235 21.59 -1.01 9.67
N ILE A 236 22.19 -1.80 8.78
CA ILE A 236 22.80 -3.09 9.10
C ILE A 236 24.29 -2.87 9.34
N SER A 237 24.71 -2.92 10.60
CA SER A 237 26.09 -2.68 11.03
C SER A 237 26.84 -4.00 11.25
N ILE A 238 28.18 -3.96 11.14
CA ILE A 238 29.01 -5.16 11.26
C ILE A 238 28.92 -5.85 12.63
N ASP A 239 28.81 -5.08 13.72
CA ASP A 239 28.72 -5.58 15.10
C ASP A 239 27.87 -4.65 15.99
N LYS A 240 27.73 -5.01 17.28
CA LYS A 240 26.95 -4.22 18.25
C LYS A 240 27.56 -2.84 18.51
N ALA A 241 28.89 -2.75 18.58
CA ALA A 241 29.59 -1.49 18.83
C ALA A 241 29.42 -0.50 17.67
N ALA A 242 29.56 -0.96 16.43
CA ALA A 242 29.31 -0.16 15.23
C ALA A 242 27.85 0.29 15.14
N ALA A 243 26.87 -0.55 15.51
CA ALA A 243 25.46 -0.15 15.51
C ALA A 243 25.18 1.03 16.46
N VAL A 244 25.74 0.99 17.68
CA VAL A 244 25.61 2.08 18.66
C VAL A 244 26.35 3.33 18.19
N ARG A 245 27.61 3.19 17.73
CA ARG A 245 28.39 4.33 17.22
C ARG A 245 27.73 4.98 16.00
N MET A 246 27.16 4.18 15.11
CA MET A 246 26.44 4.67 13.93
C MET A 246 25.18 5.41 14.34
N PHE A 247 24.41 4.90 15.31
CA PHE A 247 23.28 5.64 15.89
C PHE A 247 23.72 7.01 16.42
N ASP A 248 24.77 7.05 17.25
CA ASP A 248 25.23 8.30 17.87
C ASP A 248 25.65 9.34 16.82
N LYS A 249 26.38 8.89 15.79
CA LYS A 249 26.82 9.73 14.67
C LYS A 249 25.64 10.17 13.80
N VAL A 250 24.72 9.29 13.45
CA VAL A 250 23.51 9.65 12.68
C VAL A 250 22.68 10.66 13.46
N HIS A 251 22.49 10.47 14.77
CA HIS A 251 21.78 11.42 15.63
C HIS A 251 22.47 12.80 15.63
N LYS A 252 23.80 12.84 15.75
CA LYS A 252 24.59 14.09 15.62
C LYS A 252 24.36 14.79 14.28
N TYR A 253 24.47 14.06 13.16
CA TYR A 253 24.28 14.64 11.82
C TYR A 253 22.82 14.97 11.51
N TRP A 254 21.86 14.28 12.13
CA TRP A 254 20.44 14.57 12.03
C TRP A 254 20.15 15.99 12.54
N HIS A 255 20.64 16.31 13.74
CA HIS A 255 20.52 17.65 14.32
C HIS A 255 21.24 18.71 13.51
N LYS A 256 22.41 18.38 12.92
CA LYS A 256 23.14 19.29 12.03
C LYS A 256 22.31 19.60 10.78
N HIS A 257 21.79 18.58 10.12
CA HIS A 257 21.02 18.72 8.89
C HIS A 257 19.69 19.43 9.13
N GLN A 258 19.00 19.14 10.23
CA GLN A 258 17.79 19.86 10.62
C GLN A 258 18.05 21.36 10.75
N ARG A 259 19.14 21.79 11.40
CA ARG A 259 19.50 23.21 11.50
C ARG A 259 19.83 23.84 10.15
N GLU A 260 20.47 23.08 9.25
CA GLU A 260 20.73 23.54 7.88
C GLU A 260 19.42 23.78 7.11
N LEU A 261 18.44 22.89 7.24
CA LEU A 261 17.11 23.05 6.63
C LEU A 261 16.34 24.22 7.24
N GLU A 262 16.35 24.37 8.58
CA GLU A 262 15.72 25.49 9.28
C GLU A 262 16.36 26.84 8.88
N SER A 263 17.68 26.87 8.69
CA SER A 263 18.36 28.06 8.17
C SER A 263 17.96 28.35 6.72
N LYS A 264 17.84 27.33 5.86
CA LYS A 264 17.38 27.50 4.47
C LYS A 264 15.93 27.98 4.41
N LEU A 265 15.07 27.51 5.32
CA LEU A 265 13.68 27.95 5.41
C LEU A 265 13.55 29.46 5.60
N SER A 266 14.49 30.09 6.31
CA SER A 266 14.50 31.55 6.53
C SER A 266 14.82 32.37 5.28
N THR A 267 15.46 31.78 4.27
CA THR A 267 15.92 32.45 3.05
C THR A 267 15.29 31.89 1.76
N CYS A 268 14.47 30.85 1.86
CA CYS A 268 13.84 30.19 0.72
C CYS A 268 12.73 31.02 0.07
N THR A 269 12.41 30.67 -1.17
CA THR A 269 11.27 31.25 -1.89
C THR A 269 9.94 30.70 -1.36
N GLU A 270 8.84 31.43 -1.60
CA GLU A 270 7.49 31.00 -1.20
C GLU A 270 7.09 29.65 -1.79
N GLN A 271 7.67 29.30 -2.94
CA GLN A 271 7.43 28.05 -3.65
C GLN A 271 8.18 26.84 -3.03
N GLU A 272 9.33 27.05 -2.40
CA GLU A 272 10.14 26.00 -1.75
C GLU A 272 9.80 25.82 -0.27
N ARG A 273 9.10 26.80 0.31
CA ARG A 273 8.79 26.84 1.74
C ARG A 273 8.01 25.62 2.21
N GLY A 274 6.95 25.24 1.48
CA GLY A 274 6.09 24.11 1.87
C GLY A 274 6.83 22.77 1.94
N ASP A 275 7.67 22.48 0.94
CA ASP A 275 8.46 21.24 0.91
C ASP A 275 9.50 21.20 2.04
N LEU A 276 10.14 22.34 2.33
CA LEU A 276 11.09 22.47 3.43
C LEU A 276 10.41 22.31 4.79
N GLU A 277 9.26 22.93 5.00
CA GLU A 277 8.46 22.81 6.25
C GLU A 277 8.05 21.36 6.49
N SER A 278 7.53 20.69 5.46
CA SER A 278 7.15 19.28 5.53
C SER A 278 8.35 18.38 5.84
N GLY A 279 9.48 18.60 5.17
CA GLY A 279 10.73 17.87 5.43
C GLY A 279 11.23 18.05 6.87
N ILE A 280 11.22 19.29 7.39
CA ILE A 280 11.61 19.59 8.77
C ILE A 280 10.64 18.95 9.77
N ALA A 281 9.33 18.98 9.51
CA ALA A 281 8.32 18.35 10.37
C ALA A 281 8.54 16.83 10.47
N ILE A 282 8.80 16.17 9.33
CA ILE A 282 9.16 14.75 9.31
C ILE A 282 10.44 14.50 10.11
N MET A 283 11.46 15.35 9.93
CA MET A 283 12.72 15.20 10.67
C MET A 283 12.55 15.33 12.18
N ARG A 284 11.68 16.25 12.64
CA ARG A 284 11.37 16.45 14.06
C ARG A 284 10.58 15.30 14.67
N LYS A 285 9.65 14.71 13.91
CA LYS A 285 8.81 13.59 14.37
C LYS A 285 9.56 12.25 14.33
N THR A 286 10.56 12.12 13.47
CA THR A 286 11.28 10.85 13.27
C THR A 286 12.05 10.45 14.51
N ASP A 287 11.77 9.23 14.96
CA ASP A 287 12.46 8.57 16.05
C ASP A 287 13.35 7.44 15.53
N MET A 288 14.38 7.13 16.31
CA MET A 288 15.44 6.18 15.95
C MET A 288 15.82 5.31 17.13
N VAL A 289 16.22 4.05 16.88
CA VAL A 289 16.64 3.15 17.97
C VAL A 289 17.68 2.11 17.53
N VAL A 290 18.51 1.69 18.47
CA VAL A 290 19.41 0.53 18.32
C VAL A 290 18.68 -0.73 18.80
N VAL A 291 18.71 -1.79 17.99
CA VAL A 291 18.14 -3.10 18.33
C VAL A 291 19.21 -4.18 18.15
N VAL A 292 19.75 -4.64 19.28
CA VAL A 292 20.83 -5.65 19.35
C VAL A 292 20.59 -6.64 20.49
N SER A 293 21.05 -7.87 20.30
CA SER A 293 20.96 -8.93 21.31
C SER A 293 21.75 -8.57 22.57
N GLN A 294 21.29 -9.04 23.73
CA GLN A 294 21.94 -8.82 25.02
C GLN A 294 23.07 -9.83 25.23
N SER A 295 24.26 -9.36 25.65
CA SER A 295 25.41 -10.20 26.04
C SER A 295 25.75 -10.07 27.53
N GLN A 296 26.50 -11.04 28.07
CA GLN A 296 27.20 -10.84 29.34
C GLN A 296 28.28 -9.78 29.17
N ASN A 297 28.50 -8.95 30.20
CA ASN A 297 29.49 -7.87 30.22
C ASN A 297 29.39 -6.81 29.10
N GLU A 298 28.24 -6.74 28.40
CA GLU A 298 28.05 -5.87 27.22
C GLU A 298 28.40 -4.39 27.45
N VAL A 299 28.26 -3.90 28.68
CA VAL A 299 28.53 -2.50 29.02
C VAL A 299 30.03 -2.19 29.00
N GLU A 300 30.86 -3.09 29.51
CA GLU A 300 32.31 -2.90 29.57
C GLU A 300 32.92 -3.10 28.17
N ASP A 301 32.56 -4.18 27.50
CA ASP A 301 33.07 -4.53 26.17
C ASP A 301 32.76 -3.45 25.13
N LEU A 302 31.54 -2.89 25.14
CA LEU A 302 31.18 -1.83 24.21
C LEU A 302 31.83 -0.49 24.60
N ALA A 303 32.04 -0.22 25.88
CA ALA A 303 32.72 0.99 26.33
C ALA A 303 34.19 1.02 25.87
N GLU A 304 34.90 -0.11 25.90
CA GLU A 304 36.25 -0.23 25.34
C GLU A 304 36.29 0.07 23.84
N LYS A 305 35.23 -0.28 23.11
CA LYS A 305 35.04 0.02 21.69
C LYS A 305 34.45 1.42 21.42
N GLY A 306 34.29 2.25 22.46
CA GLY A 306 33.79 3.62 22.35
C GLY A 306 32.28 3.74 22.11
N ALA A 307 31.49 2.77 22.58
CA ALA A 307 30.03 2.72 22.46
C ALA A 307 29.34 2.66 23.84
N ASN A 308 28.22 3.37 24.00
CA ASN A 308 27.44 3.33 25.24
C ASN A 308 26.08 2.66 25.04
N ILE A 309 25.97 1.38 25.38
CA ILE A 309 24.74 0.59 25.19
C ILE A 309 23.66 0.83 26.25
N VAL A 310 24.03 1.34 27.44
CA VAL A 310 23.14 1.49 28.59
C VAL A 310 21.81 2.21 28.26
N PRO A 311 21.80 3.39 27.60
CA PRO A 311 20.54 4.07 27.26
C PRO A 311 19.69 3.25 26.28
N HIS A 312 20.31 2.59 25.31
CA HIS A 312 19.61 1.76 24.32
C HIS A 312 19.01 0.51 24.96
N ARG A 313 19.74 -0.16 25.85
CA ARG A 313 19.25 -1.35 26.56
C ARG A 313 18.04 -1.02 27.43
N LYS A 314 18.08 0.10 28.16
CA LYS A 314 16.94 0.57 28.94
C LYS A 314 15.70 0.77 28.06
N ARG A 315 15.88 1.30 26.86
CA ARG A 315 14.80 1.52 25.89
C ARG A 315 14.25 0.21 25.33
N MET A 316 15.12 -0.70 24.89
CA MET A 316 14.76 -2.04 24.39
C MET A 316 13.99 -2.88 25.41
N LEU A 317 14.27 -2.72 26.71
CA LEU A 317 13.55 -3.44 27.78
C LEU A 317 12.21 -2.81 28.16
N LYS A 318 12.03 -1.51 27.91
CA LYS A 318 10.85 -0.75 28.34
C LYS A 318 9.77 -0.66 27.26
N GLU A 319 10.17 -0.59 26.00
CA GLU A 319 9.27 -0.34 24.87
C GLU A 319 9.09 -1.58 24.01
N ASP A 320 7.89 -1.76 23.47
CA ASP A 320 7.63 -2.75 22.42
C ASP A 320 8.07 -2.20 21.05
N LEU A 321 9.37 -2.30 20.77
CA LEU A 321 9.97 -1.77 19.55
C LEU A 321 9.54 -2.54 18.29
N ASP A 322 9.19 -3.82 18.42
CA ASP A 322 8.73 -4.66 17.30
C ASP A 322 7.39 -4.12 16.75
N THR A 323 6.40 -3.96 17.63
CA THR A 323 5.08 -3.44 17.26
C THR A 323 5.18 -2.01 16.72
N LYS A 324 5.92 -1.13 17.41
CA LYS A 324 6.14 0.26 16.95
C LYS A 324 6.78 0.32 15.58
N PHE A 325 7.81 -0.48 15.34
CA PHE A 325 8.48 -0.44 14.04
C PHE A 325 7.63 -1.08 12.93
N LYS A 326 6.75 -2.04 13.22
CA LYS A 326 5.79 -2.58 12.23
C LYS A 326 4.69 -1.58 11.85
N ASP A 327 4.23 -0.76 12.78
CA ASP A 327 3.22 0.27 12.51
C ASP A 327 3.77 1.39 11.61
N ALA A 328 3.19 1.55 10.42
CA ALA A 328 3.64 2.55 9.44
C ALA A 328 3.44 4.02 9.90
N ASN A 329 2.52 4.28 10.83
CA ASN A 329 2.20 5.62 11.32
C ASN A 329 3.05 6.04 12.53
N ASP A 330 3.67 5.07 13.22
CA ASP A 330 4.54 5.32 14.36
C ASP A 330 5.78 6.15 13.96
N PRO A 331 6.21 7.10 14.82
CA PRO A 331 7.39 7.93 14.58
C PRO A 331 8.71 7.16 14.45
N LEU A 332 8.81 5.92 14.96
CA LEU A 332 10.01 5.09 14.87
C LEU A 332 10.24 4.64 13.43
N ARG A 333 11.18 5.31 12.74
CA ARG A 333 11.39 5.16 11.29
C ARG A 333 12.78 4.68 10.89
N LEU A 334 13.78 4.77 11.76
CA LEU A 334 15.14 4.30 11.47
C LEU A 334 15.66 3.44 12.61
N VAL A 335 16.07 2.20 12.30
CA VAL A 335 16.67 1.30 13.29
C VAL A 335 18.08 0.87 12.91
N PHE A 336 18.91 0.69 13.93
CA PHE A 336 20.30 0.24 13.79
C PHE A 336 20.41 -1.18 14.36
N VAL A 337 20.78 -2.13 13.51
CA VAL A 337 20.79 -3.56 13.85
C VAL A 337 22.09 -4.23 13.40
N CYS A 338 22.42 -5.37 13.99
CA CYS A 338 23.56 -6.21 13.58
C CYS A 338 23.13 -7.61 13.13
N ALA A 339 22.39 -8.34 13.99
CA ALA A 339 21.90 -9.69 13.72
C ALA A 339 20.37 -9.79 13.89
N MET A 340 19.80 -9.00 14.80
CA MET A 340 18.35 -8.93 15.02
C MET A 340 17.63 -8.35 13.81
N TRP A 341 16.39 -8.79 13.59
CA TRP A 341 15.47 -8.29 12.56
C TRP A 341 15.92 -8.46 11.10
N ILE A 342 17.04 -9.14 10.85
CA ILE A 342 17.50 -9.48 9.49
C ILE A 342 16.66 -10.64 8.90
N THR A 343 16.14 -11.51 9.77
CA THR A 343 15.38 -12.71 9.40
C THR A 343 14.06 -12.78 10.18
N GLY A 344 12.97 -13.18 9.52
CA GLY A 344 11.65 -13.37 10.14
C GLY A 344 10.88 -12.10 10.51
N PHE A 345 11.50 -10.92 10.45
CA PHE A 345 10.86 -9.64 10.75
C PHE A 345 10.30 -9.01 9.47
N ASP A 346 8.99 -8.77 9.42
CA ASP A 346 8.31 -8.30 8.22
C ASP A 346 7.68 -6.91 8.46
N VAL A 347 8.13 -5.93 7.67
CA VAL A 347 7.69 -4.53 7.76
C VAL A 347 7.45 -4.01 6.34
N PRO A 348 6.22 -4.08 5.81
CA PRO A 348 5.92 -3.68 4.44
C PRO A 348 6.32 -2.23 4.12
N SER A 349 6.20 -1.33 5.10
CA SER A 349 6.59 0.08 5.00
C SER A 349 8.11 0.32 4.97
N CYS A 350 8.92 -0.72 5.23
CA CYS A 350 10.37 -0.66 5.06
C CYS A 350 10.71 -0.50 3.58
N SER A 351 11.44 0.56 3.26
CA SER A 351 11.72 0.98 1.89
C SER A 351 13.21 1.08 1.59
N THR A 352 14.05 1.13 2.62
CA THR A 352 15.50 1.28 2.43
C THR A 352 16.28 0.44 3.43
N ILE A 353 17.28 -0.27 2.92
CA ILE A 353 18.27 -0.99 3.72
C ILE A 353 19.63 -0.32 3.47
N TYR A 354 20.25 0.19 4.53
CA TYR A 354 21.62 0.67 4.52
C TYR A 354 22.54 -0.46 4.97
N LEU A 355 23.46 -0.87 4.11
CA LEU A 355 24.37 -1.97 4.34
C LEU A 355 25.75 -1.47 4.71
N ASP A 356 26.12 -1.68 5.97
CA ASP A 356 27.46 -1.45 6.51
C ASP A 356 28.07 -2.74 7.10
N LYS A 357 27.65 -3.88 6.56
CA LYS A 357 28.10 -5.23 6.95
C LYS A 357 28.38 -6.06 5.70
N PRO A 358 29.57 -6.69 5.57
CA PRO A 358 29.81 -7.66 4.52
C PRO A 358 28.85 -8.84 4.64
N MET A 359 28.08 -9.10 3.58
CA MET A 359 27.10 -10.18 3.54
C MET A 359 27.10 -10.88 2.18
N ARG A 360 26.64 -12.14 2.20
CA ARG A 360 26.63 -13.06 1.05
C ARG A 360 25.37 -13.92 1.00
N ASN A 361 25.15 -14.50 -0.18
CA ASN A 361 24.21 -15.60 -0.43
C ASN A 361 22.83 -15.39 0.23
N HIS A 362 22.40 -16.33 1.05
CA HIS A 362 21.07 -16.37 1.65
C HIS A 362 20.87 -15.23 2.67
N THR A 363 21.85 -14.93 3.52
CA THR A 363 21.79 -13.83 4.49
C THR A 363 21.63 -12.47 3.80
N LEU A 364 22.35 -12.26 2.70
CA LEU A 364 22.20 -11.05 1.89
C LEU A 364 20.79 -10.95 1.29
N MET A 365 20.28 -12.03 0.69
CA MET A 365 18.94 -12.04 0.11
C MET A 365 17.83 -11.82 1.14
N GLN A 366 17.92 -12.46 2.30
CA GLN A 366 16.94 -12.31 3.38
C GLN A 366 16.92 -10.87 3.92
N THR A 367 18.08 -10.22 3.99
CA THR A 367 18.21 -8.81 4.39
C THR A 367 17.54 -7.88 3.36
N ILE A 368 17.93 -7.97 2.09
CA ILE A 368 17.47 -7.02 1.06
C ILE A 368 15.99 -7.20 0.71
N ALA A 369 15.45 -8.42 0.82
CA ALA A 369 14.05 -8.72 0.53
C ALA A 369 13.07 -7.95 1.43
N ARG A 370 13.54 -7.41 2.56
CA ARG A 370 12.74 -6.58 3.48
C ARG A 370 12.26 -5.28 2.84
N ALA A 371 13.03 -4.70 1.93
CA ALA A 371 12.62 -3.49 1.20
C ALA A 371 11.64 -3.78 0.05
N ASN A 372 11.50 -5.03 -0.38
CA ASN A 372 10.80 -5.48 -1.58
C ASN A 372 9.28 -5.74 -1.37
N ARG A 373 8.76 -5.61 -0.15
CA ARG A 373 7.32 -5.83 0.10
C ARG A 373 6.45 -4.76 -0.55
N VAL A 374 5.27 -5.09 -1.06
CA VAL A 374 4.33 -4.06 -1.58
C VAL A 374 3.74 -3.27 -0.40
N PHE A 375 3.69 -1.94 -0.52
CA PHE A 375 3.08 -1.09 0.50
C PHE A 375 2.67 0.28 -0.05
N GLN A 376 1.38 0.61 -0.04
CA GLN A 376 0.83 1.91 -0.45
C GLN A 376 1.45 2.43 -1.76
N ASN A 377 1.98 3.67 -1.74
CA ASN A 377 2.64 4.34 -2.86
C ASN A 377 4.14 3.99 -2.98
N LYS A 378 4.63 2.94 -2.30
CA LYS A 378 6.01 2.51 -2.42
C LYS A 378 6.21 1.85 -3.78
N VAL A 379 7.02 2.49 -4.62
CA VAL A 379 7.25 2.06 -6.00
C VAL A 379 8.43 1.10 -6.14
N ASN A 380 9.36 1.13 -5.18
CA ASN A 380 10.55 0.29 -5.16
C ASN A 380 11.16 0.18 -3.74
N GLY A 381 12.05 -0.79 -3.55
CA GLY A 381 12.98 -0.83 -2.43
C GLY A 381 14.36 -0.32 -2.83
N LEU A 382 15.08 0.29 -1.88
CA LEU A 382 16.44 0.81 -2.07
C LEU A 382 17.45 0.05 -1.19
N ILE A 383 18.54 -0.41 -1.79
CA ILE A 383 19.67 -1.02 -1.11
C ILE A 383 20.87 -0.09 -1.26
N VAL A 384 21.27 0.56 -0.17
CA VAL A 384 22.41 1.49 -0.14
C VAL A 384 23.60 0.78 0.48
N ASP A 385 24.68 0.64 -0.27
CA ASP A 385 25.83 -0.17 0.13
C ASP A 385 27.09 0.68 0.37
N TYR A 386 27.62 0.59 1.59
CA TYR A 386 28.82 1.31 2.03
C TYR A 386 30.08 0.42 2.07
N VAL A 387 29.96 -0.89 1.85
CA VAL A 387 31.06 -1.88 2.00
C VAL A 387 31.43 -2.55 0.68
N GLY A 388 30.51 -2.62 -0.29
CA GLY A 388 30.76 -3.20 -1.61
C GLY A 388 30.38 -4.68 -1.72
N VAL A 389 29.18 -5.03 -1.26
CA VAL A 389 28.53 -6.33 -1.45
C VAL A 389 27.91 -6.51 -2.84
N PHE A 390 28.02 -5.56 -3.78
CA PHE A 390 27.42 -5.66 -5.13
C PHE A 390 27.69 -6.98 -5.85
N ARG A 391 28.94 -7.46 -5.87
CA ARG A 391 29.28 -8.74 -6.52
C ARG A 391 28.62 -9.92 -5.81
N ASN A 392 28.55 -9.88 -4.49
CA ASN A 392 27.86 -10.90 -3.70
C ASN A 392 26.37 -10.88 -3.97
N LEU A 393 25.80 -9.70 -4.17
CA LEU A 393 24.41 -9.49 -4.57
C LEU A 393 24.15 -10.07 -5.96
N GLN A 394 24.97 -9.75 -6.95
CA GLN A 394 24.86 -10.32 -8.29
C GLN A 394 25.00 -11.84 -8.29
N LYS A 395 25.97 -12.40 -7.56
CA LYS A 395 26.15 -13.85 -7.37
C LYS A 395 24.92 -14.49 -6.75
N ALA A 396 24.41 -13.92 -5.65
CA ALA A 396 23.21 -14.41 -4.98
C ALA A 396 22.01 -14.38 -5.94
N LEU A 397 21.76 -13.25 -6.61
CA LEU A 397 20.64 -13.12 -7.52
C LEU A 397 20.74 -14.02 -8.76
N ALA A 398 21.94 -14.29 -9.26
CA ALA A 398 22.13 -15.26 -10.34
C ALA A 398 21.67 -16.65 -9.88
N ILE A 399 22.03 -17.06 -8.66
CA ILE A 399 21.57 -18.32 -8.06
C ILE A 399 20.04 -18.37 -7.96
N TYR A 400 19.42 -17.33 -7.41
CA TYR A 400 17.97 -17.31 -7.13
C TYR A 400 17.09 -16.91 -8.32
N GLY A 401 17.69 -16.37 -9.38
CA GLY A 401 17.02 -15.91 -10.59
C GLY A 401 17.10 -16.89 -11.77
N THR A 402 18.17 -17.70 -11.87
CA THR A 402 18.44 -18.52 -13.06
C THR A 402 18.19 -20.02 -12.91
N GLY A 403 17.81 -20.52 -11.73
CA GLY A 403 17.53 -21.95 -11.51
C GLY A 403 16.50 -22.51 -12.49
N SER A 404 16.70 -23.73 -12.99
CA SER A 404 16.06 -24.49 -14.10
C SER A 404 14.55 -24.31 -14.38
N GLY A 405 14.14 -23.07 -14.62
CA GLY A 405 12.76 -22.56 -14.72
C GLY A 405 12.68 -21.02 -14.64
N GLY A 406 13.80 -20.35 -14.35
CA GLY A 406 13.94 -18.90 -14.30
C GLY A 406 13.95 -18.27 -15.69
N GLY A 407 12.95 -17.43 -15.97
CA GLY A 407 12.85 -16.60 -17.17
C GLY A 407 13.88 -15.46 -17.25
N LEU A 408 15.07 -15.64 -16.65
CA LEU A 408 16.19 -14.72 -16.72
C LEU A 408 17.18 -15.24 -17.76
N LYS A 409 17.46 -14.44 -18.79
CA LYS A 409 18.52 -14.76 -19.76
C LYS A 409 19.87 -14.71 -19.04
N PRO A 410 20.89 -15.49 -19.47
CA PRO A 410 22.24 -15.35 -18.95
C PRO A 410 22.70 -13.88 -19.03
N GLY A 411 22.98 -13.26 -17.88
CA GLY A 411 23.39 -11.84 -17.75
C GLY A 411 22.31 -10.85 -17.31
N GLU A 412 21.05 -11.27 -17.17
CA GLU A 412 19.95 -10.43 -16.67
C GLU A 412 19.92 -10.47 -15.13
N THR A 413 19.92 -9.31 -14.45
CA THR A 413 19.93 -9.22 -12.98
C THR A 413 18.57 -8.73 -12.43
N PRO A 414 17.99 -9.39 -11.40
CA PRO A 414 16.72 -8.95 -10.77
C PRO A 414 16.83 -7.63 -10.00
N VAL A 415 18.04 -7.25 -9.59
CA VAL A 415 18.35 -5.91 -9.07
C VAL A 415 18.86 -5.08 -10.23
N ARG A 416 18.25 -3.92 -10.41
CA ARG A 416 18.57 -2.98 -11.49
C ARG A 416 19.49 -1.90 -10.95
N ASP A 417 20.39 -1.44 -11.81
CA ASP A 417 21.18 -0.26 -11.52
C ASP A 417 20.25 0.95 -11.52
N LYS A 418 20.46 1.88 -10.58
CA LYS A 418 19.70 3.13 -10.53
C LYS A 418 19.86 3.96 -11.81
N GLN A 419 20.96 3.79 -12.56
CA GLN A 419 21.14 4.39 -13.90
C GLN A 419 20.07 3.94 -14.91
N GLU A 420 19.53 2.73 -14.78
CA GLU A 420 18.43 2.25 -15.63
C GLU A 420 17.15 3.07 -15.37
N LEU A 421 16.85 3.39 -14.10
CA LEU A 421 15.73 4.29 -13.76
C LEU A 421 15.89 5.66 -14.39
N VAL A 422 17.11 6.20 -14.40
CA VAL A 422 17.40 7.49 -15.04
C VAL A 422 17.10 7.42 -16.54
N GLY A 423 17.50 6.34 -17.22
CA GLY A 423 17.17 6.11 -18.63
C GLY A 423 15.66 5.98 -18.89
N LEU A 424 14.95 5.26 -18.02
CA LEU A 424 13.49 5.11 -18.10
C LEU A 424 12.78 6.45 -17.84
N LEU A 425 13.23 7.24 -16.87
CA LEU A 425 12.68 8.56 -16.58
C LEU A 425 12.90 9.51 -17.76
N ARG A 426 14.10 9.53 -18.36
CA ARG A 426 14.36 10.31 -19.58
C ARG A 426 13.40 9.94 -20.70
N SER A 427 13.16 8.65 -20.91
CA SER A 427 12.24 8.16 -21.94
C SER A 427 10.80 8.55 -21.65
N ALA A 428 10.37 8.45 -20.39
CA ALA A 428 9.03 8.84 -19.96
C ALA A 428 8.80 10.37 -20.08
N ILE A 429 9.81 11.18 -19.73
CA ILE A 429 9.76 12.63 -19.92
C ILE A 429 9.71 12.94 -21.42
N GLY A 430 10.54 12.29 -22.24
CA GLY A 430 10.51 12.47 -23.70
C GLY A 430 9.13 12.18 -24.29
N ALA A 431 8.46 11.11 -23.84
CA ALA A 431 7.09 10.81 -24.27
C ALA A 431 6.06 11.87 -23.81
N ALA A 432 6.22 12.42 -22.61
CA ALA A 432 5.37 13.51 -22.13
C ALA A 432 5.63 14.83 -22.89
N GLU A 433 6.90 15.13 -23.22
CA GLU A 433 7.29 16.28 -24.03
C GLU A 433 6.77 16.16 -25.46
N GLU A 434 6.88 14.97 -26.08
CA GLU A 434 6.34 14.68 -27.41
C GLU A 434 4.82 14.89 -27.43
N PHE A 435 4.10 14.30 -26.47
CA PHE A 435 2.64 14.48 -26.32
C PHE A 435 2.23 15.96 -26.20
N CYS A 436 2.97 16.74 -25.40
CA CYS A 436 2.74 18.17 -25.26
C CYS A 436 3.03 18.92 -26.56
N SER A 437 4.12 18.59 -27.25
CA SER A 437 4.53 19.24 -28.49
C SER A 437 3.54 19.02 -29.65
N GLU A 438 2.96 17.82 -29.77
CA GLU A 438 1.92 17.49 -30.75
C GLU A 438 0.66 18.35 -30.56
N ARG A 439 0.44 18.83 -29.33
CA ARG A 439 -0.66 19.72 -28.93
C ARG A 439 -0.25 21.17 -28.79
N TRP A 440 0.90 21.54 -29.37
CA TRP A 440 1.41 22.92 -29.39
C TRP A 440 1.70 23.51 -28.00
N VAL A 441 1.95 22.66 -27.01
CA VAL A 441 2.35 23.06 -25.66
C VAL A 441 3.87 23.16 -25.56
N ASP A 442 4.37 24.40 -25.48
CA ASP A 442 5.80 24.69 -25.35
C ASP A 442 6.23 24.68 -23.86
N LEU A 443 6.65 23.52 -23.39
CA LEU A 443 7.13 23.32 -22.01
C LEU A 443 8.35 24.21 -21.67
N PRO A 444 9.38 24.33 -22.53
CA PRO A 444 10.45 25.31 -22.33
C PRO A 444 9.96 26.75 -22.14
N ALA A 445 9.02 27.22 -22.96
CA ALA A 445 8.48 28.57 -22.83
C ALA A 445 7.71 28.76 -21.51
N ILE A 446 6.96 27.76 -21.04
CA ILE A 446 6.28 27.82 -19.74
C ILE A 446 7.30 27.85 -18.60
N ARG A 447 8.37 27.05 -18.70
CA ARG A 447 9.45 26.99 -17.70
C ARG A 447 10.14 28.35 -17.54
N ASP A 448 10.46 28.99 -18.66
CA ASP A 448 11.26 30.22 -18.68
C ASP A 448 10.42 31.49 -18.43
N ALA A 449 9.09 31.37 -18.47
CA ALA A 449 8.17 32.47 -18.15
C ALA A 449 8.02 32.69 -16.63
N ALA A 450 7.67 33.92 -16.24
CA ALA A 450 7.39 34.29 -14.85
C ALA A 450 6.06 35.07 -14.71
N GLY A 451 5.51 35.07 -13.50
CA GLY A 451 4.30 35.83 -13.14
C GLY A 451 3.09 35.50 -14.02
N PHE A 452 2.34 36.53 -14.41
CA PHE A 452 1.12 36.38 -15.22
C PHE A 452 1.35 35.71 -16.57
N THR A 453 2.53 35.86 -17.18
CA THR A 453 2.87 35.20 -18.45
C THR A 453 2.92 33.69 -18.28
N ARG A 454 3.54 33.20 -17.20
CA ARG A 454 3.59 31.77 -16.91
C ARG A 454 2.21 31.19 -16.61
N VAL A 455 1.39 31.91 -15.84
CA VAL A 455 0.00 31.51 -15.57
C VAL A 455 -0.79 31.38 -16.87
N LYS A 456 -0.64 32.35 -17.77
CA LYS A 456 -1.29 32.30 -19.09
C LYS A 456 -0.86 31.08 -19.89
N LEU A 457 0.45 30.81 -20.00
CA LEU A 457 0.95 29.66 -20.76
C LEU A 457 0.55 28.32 -20.14
N LEU A 458 0.49 28.22 -18.81
CA LEU A 458 -0.03 27.03 -18.12
C LEU A 458 -1.49 26.79 -18.45
N ASP A 459 -2.32 27.83 -18.45
CA ASP A 459 -3.72 27.68 -18.81
C ASP A 459 -3.92 27.37 -20.31
N ASP A 460 -3.06 27.93 -21.18
CA ASP A 460 -3.06 27.60 -22.62
C ASP A 460 -2.67 26.13 -22.84
N ALA A 461 -1.77 25.59 -22.00
CA ALA A 461 -1.44 24.17 -21.98
C ALA A 461 -2.62 23.30 -21.54
N VAL A 462 -3.32 23.70 -20.47
CA VAL A 462 -4.53 23.01 -20.00
C VAL A 462 -5.57 22.94 -21.11
N GLU A 463 -5.84 24.05 -21.79
CA GLU A 463 -6.79 24.12 -22.92
C GLU A 463 -6.46 23.12 -24.02
N ALA A 464 -5.19 23.00 -24.39
CA ALA A 464 -4.76 22.08 -25.44
C ALA A 464 -4.84 20.61 -25.01
N ILE A 465 -4.67 20.32 -23.71
CA ILE A 465 -4.69 18.94 -23.19
C ILE A 465 -6.11 18.43 -22.97
N VAL A 466 -7.03 19.28 -22.49
CA VAL A 466 -8.42 18.91 -22.16
C VAL A 466 -9.36 18.90 -23.37
N GLU A 467 -8.81 18.83 -24.59
CA GLU A 467 -9.57 18.76 -25.83
C GLU A 467 -10.62 17.63 -25.80
N ASN A 468 -10.23 16.44 -25.31
CA ASN A 468 -11.10 15.27 -25.15
C ASN A 468 -10.60 14.37 -24.01
N ASP A 469 -11.40 13.37 -23.63
CA ASP A 469 -11.05 12.47 -22.52
C ASP A 469 -9.84 11.59 -22.78
N GLU A 470 -9.64 11.13 -24.02
CA GLU A 470 -8.48 10.31 -24.38
C GLU A 470 -7.17 11.08 -24.14
N SER A 471 -7.10 12.32 -24.62
CA SER A 471 -5.98 13.23 -24.42
C SER A 471 -5.72 13.49 -22.93
N LYS A 472 -6.77 13.76 -22.17
CA LYS A 472 -6.68 14.01 -20.72
C LYS A 472 -6.13 12.78 -19.96
N GLU A 473 -6.66 11.59 -20.24
CA GLU A 473 -6.22 10.36 -19.59
C GLU A 473 -4.81 9.93 -20.05
N GLN A 474 -4.46 10.17 -21.31
CA GLN A 474 -3.10 9.94 -21.81
C GLN A 474 -2.09 10.85 -21.10
N TYR A 475 -2.39 12.15 -20.98
CA TYR A 475 -1.55 13.08 -20.24
C TYR A 475 -1.38 12.62 -18.80
N ARG A 476 -2.49 12.30 -18.11
CA ARG A 476 -2.48 11.80 -16.73
C ARG A 476 -1.63 10.54 -16.56
N SER A 477 -1.73 9.59 -17.48
CA SER A 477 -0.93 8.35 -17.46
C SER A 477 0.57 8.65 -17.60
N LEU A 478 0.93 9.51 -18.57
CA LEU A 478 2.32 9.93 -18.81
C LEU A 478 2.92 10.64 -17.59
N THR A 479 2.22 11.65 -17.05
CA THR A 479 2.71 12.43 -15.90
C THR A 479 2.75 11.60 -14.61
N ASN A 480 1.80 10.69 -14.40
CA ASN A 480 1.86 9.74 -13.29
C ASN A 480 3.09 8.84 -13.40
N ASN A 481 3.41 8.33 -14.59
CA ASN A 481 4.59 7.51 -14.80
C ASN A 481 5.89 8.30 -14.58
N VAL A 482 5.98 9.53 -15.09
CA VAL A 482 7.10 10.45 -14.83
C VAL A 482 7.28 10.69 -13.34
N THR A 483 6.20 11.06 -12.63
CA THR A 483 6.22 11.31 -11.18
C THR A 483 6.64 10.07 -10.41
N ARG A 484 6.15 8.89 -10.80
CA ARG A 484 6.49 7.61 -10.17
C ARG A 484 7.98 7.29 -10.32
N LEU A 485 8.53 7.43 -11.52
CA LEU A 485 9.95 7.19 -11.82
C LEU A 485 10.84 8.24 -11.16
N TYR A 486 10.43 9.51 -11.16
CA TYR A 486 11.13 10.60 -10.47
C TYR A 486 11.26 10.31 -8.96
N LYS A 487 10.16 9.91 -8.31
CA LYS A 487 10.17 9.49 -6.90
C LYS A 487 11.06 8.28 -6.64
N ALA A 488 11.17 7.33 -7.57
CA ALA A 488 12.04 6.16 -7.43
C ALA A 488 13.55 6.51 -7.46
N ILE A 489 13.92 7.63 -8.09
CA ILE A 489 15.32 8.07 -8.20
C ILE A 489 15.74 8.93 -6.99
N LEU A 490 14.82 9.67 -6.36
CA LEU A 490 15.15 10.47 -5.19
C LEU A 490 15.74 9.61 -4.05
N PRO A 491 16.89 10.00 -3.45
CA PRO A 491 17.51 11.34 -3.40
C PRO A 491 18.70 11.55 -4.34
N ASP A 492 18.77 10.87 -5.49
CA ASP A 492 19.96 10.97 -6.35
C ASP A 492 20.27 12.42 -6.77
N PRO A 493 21.54 12.86 -6.76
CA PRO A 493 21.91 14.14 -7.37
C PRO A 493 21.49 14.26 -8.84
N LEU A 494 21.43 13.15 -9.59
CA LEU A 494 20.94 13.14 -10.97
C LEU A 494 19.46 13.51 -11.09
N ALA A 495 18.67 13.36 -10.02
CA ALA A 495 17.26 13.79 -10.01
C ALA A 495 17.12 15.30 -10.18
N ASN A 496 18.14 16.09 -9.82
CA ASN A 496 18.10 17.55 -9.96
C ASN A 496 17.91 18.00 -11.42
N GLU A 497 18.36 17.21 -12.39
CA GLU A 497 18.14 17.47 -13.81
C GLU A 497 16.65 17.43 -14.19
N PHE A 498 15.87 16.57 -13.53
CA PHE A 498 14.47 16.31 -13.88
C PHE A 498 13.47 17.03 -12.97
N GLY A 499 13.93 17.64 -11.88
CA GLY A 499 13.04 18.26 -10.89
C GLY A 499 12.14 19.35 -11.48
N GLN A 500 12.70 20.24 -12.30
CA GLN A 500 11.93 21.34 -12.89
C GLN A 500 10.86 20.85 -13.88
N ILE A 501 11.21 19.88 -14.74
CA ILE A 501 10.26 19.35 -15.72
C ILE A 501 9.16 18.51 -15.06
N ASN A 502 9.52 17.72 -14.04
CA ASN A 502 8.52 16.98 -13.25
C ASN A 502 7.54 17.93 -12.55
N LEU A 503 8.04 18.99 -11.90
CA LEU A 503 7.19 20.02 -11.27
C LEU A 503 6.28 20.72 -12.28
N LEU A 504 6.79 21.03 -13.48
CA LEU A 504 5.99 21.66 -14.53
C LEU A 504 4.86 20.74 -15.01
N LEU A 505 5.17 19.48 -15.30
CA LEU A 505 4.18 18.49 -15.73
C LEU A 505 3.10 18.27 -14.66
N SER A 506 3.51 18.14 -13.39
CA SER A 506 2.59 18.04 -12.26
C SER A 506 1.73 19.30 -12.10
N ALA A 507 2.29 20.51 -12.24
CA ALA A 507 1.51 21.75 -12.12
C ALA A 507 0.39 21.87 -13.16
N ILE A 508 0.62 21.37 -14.38
CA ILE A 508 -0.42 21.28 -15.42
C ILE A 508 -1.47 20.24 -15.02
N GLN A 509 -1.05 19.07 -14.54
CA GLN A 509 -1.98 18.03 -14.07
C GLN A 509 -2.85 18.52 -12.89
N ASP A 510 -2.25 19.21 -11.93
CA ASP A 510 -2.96 19.78 -10.77
C ASP A 510 -3.98 20.83 -11.23
N LYS A 511 -3.63 21.66 -12.23
CA LYS A 511 -4.58 22.61 -12.84
C LYS A 511 -5.73 21.91 -13.57
N ILE A 512 -5.49 20.81 -14.28
CA ILE A 512 -6.54 19.99 -14.91
C ILE A 512 -7.46 19.42 -13.81
N GLN A 513 -6.88 18.88 -12.74
CA GLN A 513 -7.64 18.29 -11.63
C GLN A 513 -8.49 19.35 -10.90
N ALA A 514 -8.00 20.58 -10.78
CA ALA A 514 -8.73 21.71 -10.20
C ALA A 514 -9.94 22.18 -11.05
N LEU A 515 -10.12 21.67 -12.28
CA LEU A 515 -11.34 21.92 -13.08
C LEU A 515 -12.53 21.09 -12.60
N ALA A 516 -12.29 20.02 -11.84
CA ALA A 516 -13.37 19.25 -11.21
C ALA A 516 -13.82 19.94 -9.92
N PRO A 517 -15.14 19.99 -9.62
CA PRO A 517 -15.58 20.39 -8.29
C PRO A 517 -14.96 19.42 -7.28
N VAL A 518 -14.44 19.95 -6.17
CA VAL A 518 -13.89 19.14 -5.09
C VAL A 518 -15.03 18.23 -4.62
N PRO A 519 -14.92 16.89 -4.75
CA PRO A 519 -15.96 16.01 -4.23
C PRO A 519 -16.03 16.20 -2.72
N ASP A 520 -17.22 16.44 -2.19
CA ASP A 520 -17.44 16.39 -0.75
C ASP A 520 -17.30 14.94 -0.29
N ILE A 521 -16.08 14.61 0.12
CA ILE A 521 -15.74 13.32 0.71
C ILE A 521 -15.86 13.36 2.23
N SER A 522 -16.52 14.36 2.85
CA SER A 522 -16.62 14.47 4.31
C SER A 522 -17.21 13.21 4.96
N ASP A 523 -18.16 12.53 4.31
CA ASP A 523 -18.73 11.26 4.81
C ASP A 523 -17.77 10.06 4.65
N VAL A 524 -16.90 10.09 3.63
CA VAL A 524 -15.87 9.08 3.40
C VAL A 524 -14.68 9.33 4.33
N LEU A 525 -14.31 10.60 4.53
CA LEU A 525 -13.34 11.08 5.50
C LEU A 525 -13.81 10.80 6.92
N ALA A 526 -15.08 10.97 7.28
CA ALA A 526 -15.60 10.61 8.60
C ALA A 526 -15.56 9.09 8.85
N LYS A 527 -15.88 8.26 7.85
CA LYS A 527 -15.73 6.79 7.93
C LYS A 527 -14.27 6.33 7.90
N VAL A 528 -13.40 7.13 7.30
CA VAL A 528 -11.95 6.91 7.25
C VAL A 528 -11.28 7.50 8.51
N GLU A 529 -11.83 8.52 9.16
CA GLU A 529 -11.45 9.10 10.47
C GLU A 529 -11.90 8.19 11.61
N ASP A 530 -13.08 7.56 11.52
CA ASP A 530 -13.47 6.46 12.42
C ASP A 530 -12.47 5.27 12.32
N LEU A 531 -11.71 5.17 11.22
CA LEU A 531 -10.60 4.23 11.00
C LEU A 531 -9.20 4.86 11.20
N LEU A 532 -9.06 6.19 11.31
CA LEU A 532 -7.80 6.95 11.34
C LEU A 532 -7.61 7.80 12.60
N ASP A 533 -8.56 7.77 13.54
CA ASP A 533 -8.44 8.35 14.89
C ASP A 533 -7.40 7.65 15.79
N GLU A 534 -6.46 6.92 15.18
CA GLU A 534 -5.16 6.54 15.75
C GLU A 534 -3.99 7.45 15.28
N SER A 535 -4.23 8.57 14.59
CA SER A 535 -3.11 9.44 14.18
C SER A 535 -3.46 10.94 14.11
N ILE A 536 -3.22 11.60 15.24
CA ILE A 536 -3.53 13.01 15.54
C ILE A 536 -2.63 14.03 14.78
N ALA A 537 -3.31 15.07 14.24
CA ALA A 537 -3.08 16.54 14.19
C ALA A 537 -1.68 17.12 13.88
N SER A 538 -1.50 18.30 13.28
CA SER A 538 -2.35 19.35 12.65
C SER A 538 -1.37 20.40 12.12
N GLU A 539 -1.64 21.02 10.97
CA GLU A 539 -1.41 22.46 10.78
C GLU A 539 -2.30 23.00 9.64
N GLY A 540 -3.14 23.98 9.99
CA GLY A 540 -3.59 25.04 9.10
C GLY A 540 -4.49 24.69 7.92
N TYR A 541 -5.62 24.03 8.12
CA TYR A 541 -6.72 24.09 7.15
C TYR A 541 -7.63 25.27 7.49
N VAL A 542 -7.68 26.27 6.60
CA VAL A 542 -8.82 27.20 6.59
C VAL A 542 -10.01 26.38 6.14
N ILE A 543 -10.82 25.93 7.10
CA ILE A 543 -12.17 25.44 6.80
C ILE A 543 -12.93 26.66 6.28
N HIS A 544 -13.01 26.79 4.97
CA HIS A 544 -14.13 27.51 4.41
C HIS A 544 -15.34 26.60 4.59
N GLU A 545 -16.19 26.91 5.58
CA GLU A 545 -17.58 26.48 5.53
C GLU A 545 -18.11 26.87 4.14
N THR A 546 -18.37 25.86 3.32
CA THR A 546 -19.10 26.07 2.08
C THR A 546 -20.20 25.04 1.99
N ASP A 547 -21.36 25.41 2.52
CA ASP A 547 -22.67 24.97 2.05
C ASP A 547 -22.80 25.28 0.56
N ARG A 548 -22.18 24.50 -0.31
CA ARG A 548 -22.31 24.66 -1.75
C ARG A 548 -22.95 23.44 -2.38
N VAL A 549 -24.24 23.30 -2.08
CA VAL A 549 -25.21 22.88 -3.09
C VAL A 549 -24.92 23.70 -4.35
N VAL A 550 -24.60 23.03 -5.46
CA VAL A 550 -24.46 23.71 -6.75
C VAL A 550 -25.87 24.10 -7.19
N ASP A 551 -26.26 25.31 -6.81
CA ASP A 551 -27.54 25.91 -7.18
C ASP A 551 -27.46 26.38 -8.64
N LEU A 552 -27.93 25.50 -9.53
CA LEU A 552 -27.94 25.76 -10.97
C LEU A 552 -28.88 26.93 -11.35
N SER A 553 -29.80 27.33 -10.46
CA SER A 553 -30.69 28.48 -10.68
C SER A 553 -29.97 29.83 -10.56
N LYS A 554 -28.75 29.83 -9.99
CA LYS A 554 -27.87 31.02 -9.87
C LYS A 554 -26.83 31.12 -10.99
N ILE A 555 -26.84 30.21 -11.96
CA ILE A 555 -25.91 30.25 -13.09
C ILE A 555 -26.26 31.42 -14.01
N ASP A 556 -25.36 32.39 -14.12
CA ASP A 556 -25.45 33.49 -15.10
C ASP A 556 -25.00 32.98 -16.49
N PHE A 557 -25.98 32.51 -17.27
CA PHE A 557 -25.76 32.02 -18.63
C PHE A 557 -25.17 33.08 -19.57
N ASP A 558 -25.49 34.37 -19.37
CA ASP A 558 -24.93 35.46 -20.16
C ASP A 558 -23.45 35.67 -19.83
N SER A 559 -23.06 35.49 -18.56
CA SER A 559 -21.67 35.51 -18.12
C SER A 559 -20.89 34.30 -18.66
N LEU A 560 -21.45 33.09 -18.56
CA LEU A 560 -20.84 31.88 -19.12
C LEU A 560 -20.63 31.99 -20.63
N GLN A 561 -21.61 32.50 -21.37
CA GLN A 561 -21.50 32.66 -22.82
C GLN A 561 -20.45 33.73 -23.19
N LYS A 562 -20.33 34.81 -22.40
CA LYS A 562 -19.27 35.81 -22.56
C LYS A 562 -17.89 35.25 -22.24
N GLN A 563 -17.77 34.41 -21.21
CA GLN A 563 -16.52 33.74 -20.83
C GLN A 563 -16.11 32.72 -21.90
N PHE A 564 -17.03 31.90 -22.41
CA PHE A 564 -16.78 30.97 -23.51
C PHE A 564 -16.37 31.69 -24.80
N ALA A 565 -17.03 32.81 -25.14
CA ALA A 565 -16.75 33.57 -26.36
C ALA A 565 -15.39 34.29 -26.35
N LYS A 566 -14.83 34.60 -25.17
CA LYS A 566 -13.56 35.34 -25.01
C LYS A 566 -12.44 34.52 -24.37
N GLY A 567 -12.74 33.33 -23.86
CA GLY A 567 -11.87 32.51 -23.04
C GLY A 567 -11.47 31.20 -23.71
N ARG A 568 -11.08 30.24 -22.88
CA ARG A 568 -10.53 28.92 -23.26
C ARG A 568 -11.66 27.91 -23.32
N LYS A 569 -12.09 27.58 -24.54
CA LYS A 569 -13.36 26.89 -24.83
C LYS A 569 -13.40 25.48 -24.26
N HIS A 570 -12.36 24.69 -24.48
CA HIS A 570 -12.28 23.31 -23.97
C HIS A 570 -12.27 23.30 -22.44
N THR A 571 -11.55 24.25 -21.83
CA THR A 571 -11.49 24.45 -20.38
C THR A 571 -12.87 24.79 -19.81
N GLU A 572 -13.62 25.71 -20.44
CA GLU A 572 -14.97 26.05 -19.97
C GLU A 572 -15.97 24.90 -20.17
N VAL A 573 -15.87 24.16 -21.29
CA VAL A 573 -16.67 22.93 -21.50
C VAL A 573 -16.35 21.88 -20.44
N GLU A 574 -15.07 21.69 -20.11
CA GLU A 574 -14.65 20.74 -19.09
C GLU A 574 -15.18 21.09 -17.69
N ARG A 575 -15.12 22.37 -17.31
CA ARG A 575 -15.71 22.84 -16.04
C ARG A 575 -17.21 22.63 -16.00
N LEU A 576 -17.92 23.00 -17.07
CA LEU A 576 -19.37 22.83 -17.14
C LEU A 576 -19.75 21.35 -17.08
N ARG A 577 -19.00 20.49 -17.78
CA ARG A 577 -19.17 19.04 -17.76
C ARG A 577 -18.98 18.48 -16.36
N ASN A 578 -17.91 18.86 -15.67
CA ASN A 578 -17.64 18.39 -14.31
C ASN A 578 -18.70 18.87 -13.31
N ALA A 579 -19.18 20.11 -13.44
CA ALA A 579 -20.26 20.65 -12.61
C ALA A 579 -21.59 19.90 -12.85
N LEU A 580 -21.93 19.65 -14.12
CA LEU A 580 -23.14 18.90 -14.49
C LEU A 580 -23.05 17.45 -14.03
N ALA A 581 -21.91 16.79 -14.19
CA ALA A 581 -21.71 15.42 -13.72
C ALA A 581 -21.91 15.29 -12.21
N ALA A 582 -21.33 16.21 -11.42
CA ALA A 582 -21.50 16.24 -9.97
C ALA A 582 -22.97 16.46 -9.57
N LYS A 583 -23.64 17.44 -10.18
CA LYS A 583 -25.05 17.72 -9.93
C LYS A 583 -25.97 16.57 -10.34
N LEU A 584 -25.70 15.96 -11.48
CA LEU A 584 -26.48 14.84 -12.00
C LEU A 584 -26.33 13.60 -11.12
N ALA A 585 -25.13 13.32 -10.62
CA ALA A 585 -24.90 12.26 -9.64
C ALA A 585 -25.74 12.48 -8.37
N GLU A 586 -25.81 13.71 -7.86
CA GLU A 586 -26.68 14.09 -6.73
C GLU A 586 -28.17 13.88 -7.08
N MET A 587 -28.62 14.38 -8.24
CA MET A 587 -30.02 14.26 -8.68
C MET A 587 -30.47 12.80 -8.85
N VAL A 588 -29.59 11.93 -9.38
CA VAL A 588 -29.84 10.49 -9.56
C VAL A 588 -29.83 9.76 -8.21
N LEU A 589 -28.93 10.13 -7.30
CA LEU A 589 -28.90 9.59 -5.95
C LEU A 589 -30.24 9.85 -5.24
N MET A 590 -30.72 11.10 -5.31
CA MET A 590 -32.01 11.51 -4.72
C MET A 590 -33.21 10.91 -5.45
N ASN A 591 -33.13 10.68 -6.76
CA ASN A 591 -34.22 10.10 -7.54
C ASN A 591 -33.68 9.25 -8.70
N ARG A 592 -33.68 7.93 -8.52
CA ARG A 592 -33.20 6.96 -9.51
C ARG A 592 -33.96 6.98 -10.84
N THR A 593 -35.15 7.58 -10.89
CA THR A 593 -35.88 7.71 -12.15
C THR A 593 -35.30 8.77 -13.09
N ARG A 594 -34.24 9.48 -12.67
CA ARG A 594 -33.46 10.42 -13.46
C ARG A 594 -32.24 9.79 -14.16
N MET A 595 -32.14 8.46 -14.16
CA MET A 595 -31.07 7.72 -14.86
C MET A 595 -31.04 7.99 -16.36
N ASP A 596 -32.19 8.30 -16.97
CA ASP A 596 -32.32 8.73 -18.36
C ASP A 596 -31.51 10.00 -18.67
N TYR A 597 -31.47 10.96 -17.75
CA TYR A 597 -30.61 12.14 -17.89
C TYR A 597 -29.12 11.77 -17.83
N LEU A 598 -28.74 10.78 -17.01
CA LEU A 598 -27.36 10.28 -16.96
C LEU A 598 -26.95 9.58 -18.25
N GLU A 599 -27.83 8.74 -18.80
CA GLU A 599 -27.61 8.10 -20.10
C GLU A 599 -27.46 9.14 -21.21
N HIS A 600 -28.36 10.13 -21.27
CA HIS A 600 -28.28 11.19 -22.28
C HIS A 600 -27.03 12.07 -22.12
N PHE A 601 -26.63 12.36 -20.88
CA PHE A 601 -25.39 13.07 -20.61
C PHE A 601 -24.18 12.28 -21.11
N GLN A 602 -24.14 10.97 -20.85
CA GLN A 602 -23.06 10.09 -21.31
C GLN A 602 -22.99 10.02 -22.83
N GLU A 603 -24.14 9.91 -23.52
CA GLU A 603 -24.20 9.94 -25.00
C GLU A 603 -23.59 11.23 -25.56
N MET A 604 -23.90 12.39 -24.96
CA MET A 604 -23.29 13.66 -25.38
C MET A 604 -21.77 13.68 -25.18
N ILE A 605 -21.27 13.07 -24.11
CA ILE A 605 -19.83 12.95 -23.84
C ILE A 605 -19.16 12.05 -24.89
N ASP A 606 -19.77 10.89 -25.18
CA ASP A 606 -19.24 9.92 -26.13
C ASP A 606 -19.19 10.51 -27.55
N GLU A 607 -20.23 11.24 -27.97
CA GLU A 607 -20.25 11.95 -29.25
C GLU A 607 -19.16 13.02 -29.33
N TYR A 608 -18.95 13.80 -28.27
CA TYR A 608 -17.89 14.80 -28.22
C TYR A 608 -16.49 14.17 -28.29
N ASN A 609 -16.25 13.12 -27.48
CA ASN A 609 -14.97 12.41 -27.45
C ASN A 609 -14.65 11.72 -28.78
N SER A 610 -15.67 11.24 -29.50
CA SER A 610 -15.49 10.64 -30.84
C SER A 610 -15.16 11.66 -31.94
N GLY A 611 -15.21 12.96 -31.63
CA GLY A 611 -15.03 14.05 -32.60
C GLY A 611 -16.25 14.28 -33.50
N ALA A 612 -17.39 13.63 -33.23
CA ALA A 612 -18.63 13.83 -33.99
C ALA A 612 -19.24 15.23 -33.78
N VAL A 613 -18.90 15.87 -32.65
CA VAL A 613 -19.40 17.18 -32.24
C VAL A 613 -18.21 18.07 -31.86
N ASN A 614 -18.18 19.32 -32.33
CA ASN A 614 -17.13 20.27 -31.97
C ASN A 614 -17.41 20.98 -30.64
N VAL A 615 -16.42 21.71 -30.11
CA VAL A 615 -16.49 22.35 -28.79
C VAL A 615 -17.62 23.37 -28.67
N GLU A 616 -17.95 24.11 -29.74
CA GLU A 616 -19.06 25.07 -29.73
C GLU A 616 -20.42 24.38 -29.63
N VAL A 617 -20.66 23.36 -30.45
CA VAL A 617 -21.93 22.62 -30.43
C VAL A 617 -22.06 21.86 -29.11
N MET A 618 -20.97 21.33 -28.57
CA MET A 618 -20.96 20.68 -27.27
C MET A 618 -21.35 21.64 -26.15
N PHE A 619 -20.78 22.85 -26.13
CA PHE A 619 -21.14 23.88 -25.16
C PHE A 619 -22.63 24.24 -25.24
N GLU A 620 -23.17 24.45 -26.45
CA GLU A 620 -24.60 24.73 -26.63
C GLU A 620 -25.50 23.60 -26.12
N ARG A 621 -25.12 22.34 -26.37
CA ARG A 621 -25.83 21.17 -25.86
C ARG A 621 -25.77 21.08 -24.34
N LEU A 622 -24.61 21.30 -23.72
CA LEU A 622 -24.47 21.33 -22.26
C LEU A 622 -25.30 22.46 -21.63
N VAL A 623 -25.33 23.65 -22.24
CA VAL A 623 -26.17 24.76 -21.76
C VAL A 623 -27.65 24.41 -21.87
N LYS A 624 -28.08 23.79 -22.98
CA LYS A 624 -29.46 23.32 -23.14
C LYS A 624 -29.81 22.26 -22.10
N PHE A 625 -28.92 21.29 -21.90
CA PHE A 625 -29.09 20.24 -20.90
C PHE A 625 -29.15 20.80 -19.48
N THR A 626 -28.35 21.81 -19.16
CA THR A 626 -28.44 22.54 -17.88
C THR A 626 -29.84 23.11 -17.66
N LYS A 627 -30.48 23.69 -18.70
CA LYS A 627 -31.85 24.22 -18.60
C LYS A 627 -32.88 23.11 -18.41
N GLU A 628 -32.67 21.95 -19.03
CA GLU A 628 -33.51 20.76 -18.85
C GLU A 628 -33.40 20.23 -17.41
N LEU A 629 -32.19 20.14 -16.85
CA LEU A 629 -31.98 19.77 -15.45
C LEU A 629 -32.58 20.80 -14.47
N ASN A 630 -32.46 22.10 -14.75
CA ASN A 630 -33.09 23.14 -13.93
C ASN A 630 -34.62 23.01 -13.91
N ALA A 631 -35.23 22.70 -15.06
CA ALA A 631 -36.67 22.48 -15.11
C ALA A 631 -37.09 21.24 -14.29
N GLU A 632 -36.28 20.18 -14.33
CA GLU A 632 -36.49 18.96 -13.55
C GLU A 632 -36.29 19.19 -12.04
N GLU A 633 -35.32 20.01 -11.64
CA GLU A 633 -35.10 20.38 -10.23
C GLU A 633 -36.28 21.19 -9.67
N GLN A 634 -36.84 22.10 -10.47
CA GLN A 634 -38.03 22.89 -10.11
C GLN A 634 -39.33 22.07 -10.09
N ARG A 635 -39.29 20.79 -10.46
CA ARG A 635 -40.49 19.92 -10.50
C ARG A 635 -41.03 19.61 -9.12
N THR A 636 -40.20 19.68 -8.07
CA THR A 636 -40.63 19.66 -6.66
C THR A 636 -41.63 20.77 -6.38
N ILE A 637 -41.32 22.00 -6.81
CA ILE A 637 -42.20 23.17 -6.66
C ILE A 637 -43.45 23.02 -7.54
N ALA A 638 -43.29 22.63 -8.81
CA ALA A 638 -44.39 22.49 -9.74
C ALA A 638 -45.40 21.41 -9.33
N GLU A 639 -44.92 20.31 -8.73
CA GLU A 639 -45.76 19.22 -8.24
C GLU A 639 -46.22 19.42 -6.80
N GLU A 640 -45.75 20.47 -6.11
CA GLU A 640 -45.97 20.73 -4.68
C GLU A 640 -45.51 19.56 -3.79
N LEU A 641 -44.41 18.88 -4.15
CA LEU A 641 -43.86 17.73 -3.44
C LEU A 641 -42.45 18.04 -2.95
N THR A 642 -42.06 17.50 -1.80
CA THR A 642 -40.64 17.47 -1.42
C THR A 642 -39.87 16.53 -2.37
N GLU A 643 -38.54 16.66 -2.43
CA GLU A 643 -37.70 15.79 -3.29
C GLU A 643 -37.91 14.30 -3.00
N GLU A 644 -38.09 13.97 -1.72
CA GLU A 644 -38.37 12.64 -1.22
C GLU A 644 -39.76 12.12 -1.61
N GLU A 645 -40.78 12.98 -1.52
CA GLU A 645 -42.13 12.67 -1.99
C GLU A 645 -42.18 12.53 -3.52
N LEU A 646 -41.39 13.33 -4.24
CA LEU A 646 -41.29 13.31 -5.69
C LEU A 646 -40.65 12.01 -6.18
N ALA A 647 -39.60 11.52 -5.51
CA ALA A 647 -39.00 10.22 -5.83
C ALA A 647 -40.00 9.07 -5.73
N LEU A 648 -40.82 9.05 -4.66
CA LEU A 648 -41.89 8.06 -4.51
C LEU A 648 -42.98 8.23 -5.58
N PHE A 649 -43.39 9.46 -5.85
CA PHE A 649 -44.37 9.75 -6.89
C PHE A 649 -43.89 9.29 -8.28
N ASP A 650 -42.62 9.45 -8.60
CA ASP A 650 -42.03 9.03 -9.87
C ASP A 650 -41.93 7.53 -10.01
N LEU A 651 -41.50 6.83 -8.96
CA LEU A 651 -41.47 5.37 -8.95
C LEU A 651 -42.86 4.79 -9.23
N LEU A 652 -43.91 5.44 -8.72
CA LEU A 652 -45.30 5.07 -8.96
C LEU A 652 -45.78 5.42 -10.36
N THR A 653 -45.31 6.51 -10.97
CA THR A 653 -45.88 7.04 -12.22
C THR A 653 -45.05 6.79 -13.48
N LYS A 654 -43.78 6.37 -13.37
CA LYS A 654 -42.90 5.98 -14.48
C LYS A 654 -42.77 4.46 -14.59
N PRO A 655 -42.80 3.81 -15.78
CA PRO A 655 -43.05 4.42 -17.09
C PRO A 655 -44.46 5.03 -17.16
N GLU A 656 -44.62 6.03 -18.03
CA GLU A 656 -45.76 6.95 -18.01
C GLU A 656 -47.12 6.24 -18.05
N ILE A 657 -47.98 6.58 -17.08
CA ILE A 657 -49.35 6.04 -16.94
C ILE A 657 -50.35 7.16 -17.25
N GLU A 658 -51.34 6.89 -18.11
CA GLU A 658 -52.44 7.83 -18.35
C GLU A 658 -53.28 8.00 -17.07
N LEU A 659 -53.12 9.16 -16.41
CA LEU A 659 -53.83 9.50 -15.17
C LEU A 659 -54.63 10.78 -15.36
N ALA A 660 -55.93 10.74 -15.00
CA ALA A 660 -56.71 11.97 -14.90
C ALA A 660 -56.17 12.86 -13.78
N ARG A 661 -56.41 14.18 -13.83
CA ARG A 661 -55.93 15.13 -12.80
C ARG A 661 -56.29 14.72 -11.37
N LYS A 662 -57.49 14.15 -11.16
CA LYS A 662 -57.93 13.64 -9.86
C LYS A 662 -57.12 12.42 -9.41
N GLU A 663 -56.80 11.52 -10.32
CA GLU A 663 -56.03 10.31 -10.06
C GLU A 663 -54.57 10.64 -9.78
N ARG A 664 -53.98 11.58 -10.53
CA ARG A 664 -52.62 12.10 -10.24
C ARG A 664 -52.53 12.69 -8.83
N ASN A 665 -53.51 13.50 -8.43
CA ASN A 665 -53.57 14.05 -7.07
C ASN A 665 -53.75 12.96 -5.99
N GLN A 666 -54.45 11.88 -6.32
CA GLN A 666 -54.56 10.72 -5.44
C GLN A 666 -53.19 10.03 -5.26
N VAL A 667 -52.44 9.80 -6.33
CA VAL A 667 -51.08 9.21 -6.25
C VAL A 667 -50.15 10.08 -5.40
N LYS A 668 -50.20 11.41 -5.55
CA LYS A 668 -49.45 12.34 -4.69
C LYS A 668 -49.79 12.15 -3.22
N LYS A 669 -51.08 12.09 -2.89
CA LYS A 669 -51.54 11.89 -1.52
C LYS A 669 -51.02 10.58 -0.93
N VAL A 670 -51.07 9.49 -1.72
CA VAL A 670 -50.55 8.17 -1.34
C VAL A 670 -49.05 8.23 -1.06
N ALA A 671 -48.26 8.91 -1.90
CA ALA A 671 -46.82 9.06 -1.69
C ALA A 671 -46.50 9.79 -0.36
N ARG A 672 -47.22 10.89 -0.05
CA ARG A 672 -47.05 11.62 1.22
C ARG A 672 -47.44 10.77 2.44
N GLU A 673 -48.57 10.08 2.34
CA GLU A 673 -49.11 9.24 3.42
C GLU A 673 -48.19 8.05 3.72
N LEU A 674 -47.64 7.42 2.68
CA LEU A 674 -46.68 6.34 2.81
C LEU A 674 -45.41 6.83 3.51
N LEU A 675 -44.82 7.91 3.02
CA LEU A 675 -43.58 8.46 3.57
C LEU A 675 -43.73 8.84 5.05
N GLY A 676 -44.82 9.52 5.39
CA GLY A 676 -45.14 9.89 6.77
C GLY A 676 -45.31 8.66 7.68
N THR A 677 -45.94 7.60 7.19
CA THR A 677 -46.13 6.35 7.94
C THR A 677 -44.81 5.61 8.13
N LEU A 678 -43.98 5.53 7.09
CA LEU A 678 -42.68 4.88 7.14
C LEU A 678 -41.75 5.56 8.17
N LYS A 679 -41.63 6.90 8.10
CA LYS A 679 -40.78 7.67 9.01
C LYS A 679 -41.25 7.62 10.46
N ARG A 680 -42.56 7.74 10.70
CA ARG A 680 -43.12 7.78 12.05
C ARG A 680 -43.08 6.42 12.75
N GLU A 681 -43.26 5.33 12.02
CA GLU A 681 -43.61 4.04 12.65
C GLU A 681 -42.74 2.85 12.23
N LYS A 682 -42.11 2.87 11.05
CA LYS A 682 -41.53 1.65 10.45
C LYS A 682 -40.01 1.70 10.31
N LEU A 683 -39.43 2.86 10.04
CA LEU A 683 -37.98 3.07 9.82
C LEU A 683 -37.19 3.29 11.14
N VAL A 684 -37.37 2.38 12.09
CA VAL A 684 -36.68 2.38 13.40
C VAL A 684 -35.19 1.98 13.26
N LEU A 685 -34.40 2.17 14.33
CA LEU A 685 -32.99 1.74 14.38
C LEU A 685 -32.85 0.24 14.01
N ASP A 686 -31.92 -0.07 13.11
CA ASP A 686 -31.64 -1.42 12.58
C ASP A 686 -32.80 -2.13 11.85
N TRP A 687 -33.77 -1.38 11.31
CA TRP A 687 -34.91 -1.99 10.61
C TRP A 687 -34.49 -2.88 9.42
N ARG A 688 -33.35 -2.60 8.77
CA ARG A 688 -32.81 -3.38 7.65
C ARG A 688 -32.29 -4.76 8.08
N SER A 689 -31.76 -4.87 9.30
CA SER A 689 -31.15 -6.11 9.81
C SER A 689 -32.20 -7.12 10.27
N LYS A 690 -33.32 -6.64 10.83
CA LYS A 690 -34.37 -7.49 11.42
C LYS A 690 -35.40 -7.90 10.36
N GLN A 691 -35.62 -9.21 10.20
CA GLN A 691 -36.60 -9.74 9.23
C GLN A 691 -38.04 -9.24 9.51
N GLN A 692 -38.41 -9.15 10.79
CA GLN A 692 -39.74 -8.67 11.19
C GLN A 692 -39.96 -7.19 10.81
N SER A 693 -38.96 -6.34 11.01
CA SER A 693 -39.01 -4.91 10.65
C SER A 693 -39.08 -4.71 9.13
N ARG A 694 -38.28 -5.47 8.36
CA ARG A 694 -38.36 -5.49 6.89
C ARG A 694 -39.75 -5.90 6.39
N ALA A 695 -40.34 -6.95 6.98
CA ALA A 695 -41.69 -7.38 6.64
C ALA A 695 -42.75 -6.32 6.98
N ALA A 696 -42.60 -5.62 8.12
CA ALA A 696 -43.50 -4.54 8.51
C ALA A 696 -43.43 -3.32 7.57
N VAL A 697 -42.25 -2.97 7.06
CA VAL A 697 -42.08 -1.92 6.04
C VAL A 697 -42.74 -2.34 4.73
N ARG A 698 -42.52 -3.59 4.29
CA ARG A 698 -43.13 -4.11 3.06
C ARG A 698 -44.66 -4.11 3.14
N LEU A 699 -45.21 -4.58 4.25
CA LEU A 699 -46.66 -4.57 4.49
C LEU A 699 -47.22 -3.15 4.48
N ALA A 700 -46.54 -2.19 5.13
CA ALA A 700 -46.99 -0.79 5.13
C ALA A 700 -47.01 -0.17 3.72
N ILE A 701 -46.05 -0.55 2.86
CA ILE A 701 -46.04 -0.15 1.45
C ILE A 701 -47.26 -0.75 0.74
N GLU A 702 -47.47 -2.07 0.84
CA GLU A 702 -48.61 -2.75 0.20
C GLU A 702 -49.97 -2.14 0.66
N GLU A 703 -50.17 -1.97 1.97
CA GLU A 703 -51.42 -1.40 2.53
C GLU A 703 -51.66 0.05 2.09
N THR A 704 -50.60 0.86 1.97
CA THR A 704 -50.76 2.27 1.56
C THR A 704 -50.98 2.38 0.06
N LEU A 705 -50.30 1.56 -0.74
CA LEU A 705 -50.45 1.53 -2.20
C LEU A 705 -51.82 0.98 -2.63
N ASP A 706 -52.57 0.28 -1.78
CA ASP A 706 -53.96 -0.12 -2.07
C ASP A 706 -54.90 1.09 -2.30
N LEU A 707 -54.49 2.28 -1.85
CA LEU A 707 -55.20 3.54 -2.06
C LEU A 707 -54.93 4.18 -3.43
N LEU A 708 -54.12 3.55 -4.28
CA LEU A 708 -53.86 3.98 -5.66
C LEU A 708 -55.12 3.89 -6.53
N PRO A 709 -55.25 4.72 -7.58
CA PRO A 709 -56.40 4.71 -8.48
C PRO A 709 -56.48 3.42 -9.30
N ARG A 710 -57.65 3.15 -9.91
CA ARG A 710 -57.90 1.93 -10.71
C ARG A 710 -57.03 1.80 -11.97
N ALA A 711 -56.30 2.86 -12.33
CA ALA A 711 -55.30 2.87 -13.39
C ALA A 711 -54.11 1.92 -13.14
N PHE A 712 -53.95 1.39 -11.91
CA PHE A 712 -52.90 0.43 -11.54
C PHE A 712 -53.43 -1.02 -11.55
N PRO A 713 -53.24 -1.78 -12.64
CA PRO A 713 -53.63 -3.20 -12.67
C PRO A 713 -52.77 -4.02 -11.71
N LYS A 714 -53.28 -5.20 -11.30
CA LYS A 714 -52.66 -6.07 -10.28
C LYS A 714 -51.17 -6.38 -10.53
N GLN A 715 -50.77 -6.54 -11.79
CA GLN A 715 -49.39 -6.80 -12.16
C GLN A 715 -48.49 -5.57 -11.96
N LEU A 716 -48.95 -4.39 -12.38
CA LEU A 716 -48.23 -3.13 -12.22
C LEU A 716 -48.15 -2.72 -10.74
N TYR A 717 -49.21 -2.95 -9.98
CA TYR A 717 -49.24 -2.72 -8.53
C TYR A 717 -48.12 -3.49 -7.81
N ALA A 718 -47.97 -4.79 -8.07
CA ALA A 718 -46.96 -5.61 -7.42
C ALA A 718 -45.53 -5.12 -7.74
N GLU A 719 -45.29 -4.76 -9.00
CA GLU A 719 -44.03 -4.17 -9.44
C GLU A 719 -43.75 -2.83 -8.73
N LYS A 720 -44.77 -1.96 -8.59
CA LYS A 720 -44.63 -0.69 -7.86
C LYS A 720 -44.30 -0.89 -6.38
N CYS A 721 -44.93 -1.86 -5.71
CA CYS A 721 -44.61 -2.20 -4.33
C CYS A 721 -43.14 -2.64 -4.18
N ASP A 722 -42.63 -3.48 -5.09
CA ASP A 722 -41.24 -3.93 -5.05
C ASP A 722 -40.24 -2.79 -5.32
N LEU A 723 -40.52 -1.92 -6.30
CA LEU A 723 -39.69 -0.75 -6.61
C LEU A 723 -39.63 0.24 -5.44
N VAL A 724 -40.77 0.55 -4.85
CA VAL A 724 -40.85 1.44 -3.68
C VAL A 724 -40.15 0.81 -2.48
N TYR A 725 -40.30 -0.50 -2.25
CA TYR A 725 -39.59 -1.20 -1.18
C TYR A 725 -38.07 -1.16 -1.36
N GLN A 726 -37.57 -1.43 -2.57
CA GLN A 726 -36.13 -1.36 -2.87
C GLN A 726 -35.59 0.05 -2.67
N HIS A 727 -36.31 1.07 -3.15
CA HIS A 727 -35.95 2.45 -2.92
C HIS A 727 -35.85 2.77 -1.42
N VAL A 728 -36.86 2.39 -0.64
CA VAL A 728 -36.84 2.61 0.82
C VAL A 728 -35.69 1.86 1.49
N PHE A 729 -35.41 0.62 1.05
CA PHE A 729 -34.31 -0.18 1.57
C PHE A 729 -32.94 0.43 1.28
N ASP A 730 -32.76 1.07 0.13
CA ASP A 730 -31.48 1.67 -0.24
C ASP A 730 -31.31 3.07 0.40
N SER A 731 -32.36 3.87 0.42
CA SER A 731 -32.33 5.29 0.80
C SER A 731 -32.38 5.60 2.31
N TYR A 732 -32.93 4.69 3.15
CA TYR A 732 -33.18 4.97 4.58
C TYR A 732 -32.46 4.04 5.56
N PHE A 733 -31.48 4.54 6.30
CA PHE A 733 -30.60 3.73 7.15
C PHE A 733 -31.17 3.51 8.58
N GLY A 734 -32.16 4.30 8.99
CA GLY A 734 -32.81 4.25 10.30
C GLY A 734 -32.46 5.45 11.19
N SER A 735 -33.25 5.70 12.23
CA SER A 735 -33.05 6.81 13.18
C SER A 735 -32.88 8.18 12.50
N GLU A 736 -33.79 8.51 11.58
CA GLU A 736 -33.81 9.76 10.80
C GLU A 736 -32.61 9.97 9.85
N ARG A 737 -31.69 9.00 9.73
CA ARG A 737 -30.61 9.02 8.75
C ARG A 737 -31.08 8.44 7.41
N SER A 738 -30.96 9.25 6.35
CA SER A 738 -31.31 8.89 4.98
C SER A 738 -30.44 9.69 4.00
N ILE A 739 -30.45 9.31 2.72
CA ILE A 739 -29.82 10.10 1.66
C ILE A 739 -30.46 11.51 1.52
N TYR A 740 -31.67 11.71 2.04
CA TYR A 740 -32.41 12.98 2.01
C TYR A 740 -32.13 13.89 3.21
N SER A 741 -31.31 13.46 4.18
CA SER A 741 -31.09 14.18 5.45
C SER A 741 -30.30 15.50 5.29
N HIS A 742 -29.77 15.78 4.11
CA HIS A 742 -29.10 17.06 3.77
C HIS A 742 -29.96 18.02 2.93
N ALA A 743 -31.17 17.60 2.52
CA ALA A 743 -32.07 18.36 1.66
C ALA A 743 -33.24 19.04 2.43
N ALA A 744 -33.19 19.07 3.76
CA ALA A 744 -34.25 19.59 4.65
C ALA A 744 -33.94 20.98 5.19
#